data_AF-A0A2G6NG03-F1
#
_entry.id   AF-A0A2G6NG03-F1
#
_cell.length_a   1.000
_cell.length_b   1.000
_cell.length_c   1.000
_cell.angle_alpha   90.00
_cell.angle_beta   90.00
_cell.angle_gamma   90.00
#
_symmetry.space_group_name_H-M   'P 1'
#
loop_
_entity.id
_entity.type
_entity.pdbx_description
1 polymer ?
#
loop_
_entity_poly.entity_id
_entity_poly.type
_entity_poly.pdbx_seq_one_letter_code
_entity_poly.pdbx_strand_id
1 'polypeptide(L)'
;MSVKRLNVIQTGISFILWLLVVLCTWYTARLGGFSFLENPLYDLHFTWRGEQPTSGRILLVTMDEESAVALGRKKDSWDRINLSRAISHLCAAGADVIGIDLVLSAPDTHPEKDRALADTLAACGNVVLARSAQNPAIRPLPIFAQHMLGDGFIDLPVDRADHVLRSIRYLDAKPLKDGGLLLQPSFSLELARAHLNLTYTVDFSDPDQIWLGGEDAPKLPLPVPDLRIDYCGDYRVFDAISYADVVMNRFSEADVSGRIVIIGSTLKTDKDFFYTPYTRFSNPSAELIGKFGAIEAGIARQDPGISCHAHALDTLLRQSYLRRLPDVTATLIFIVLALVGALFFLPVIGWIGEVVMVCLLGVSILSCAHVLFRSHGIWMAVVPLFALVSGHFTLGILIQKTIERRRNRFVTGLFGKYVSAGVVTELMKGDIDEALVGSRKDVSILFSDLRGFTSISEQMDAKTTGRLLNHYFSAMIPTVFQTGGTLDKLMGDAVMAFWGAPVPQEDHPNRAAESALAMVAALSALRKEKGVEGVDMLDLGIGLNSGEVTAGNLGSRAFMDYTIIGDAVNLASRLEGLNKVYGTRIIASESTAHQLPPRIVTRELDIVRVKGKADAVTLYEICGTTSDVPPAIIDGYRQFENALHLYRNQEWDAAETAFQQVETRLGGDGPSALYIQRIQRFRDHPPPKGWHAVTTFSQK
;
A
#
# COMPACT_ATOMS: atom_id res chain seq x y z
N MET A 1 4.03 -0.67 30.15
CA MET A 1 3.05 0.38 29.78
C MET A 1 1.69 -0.29 29.61
N SER A 2 0.62 0.17 30.26
CA SER A 2 -0.72 -0.48 30.19
C SER A 2 -1.29 -0.41 28.77
N VAL A 3 -1.94 -1.49 28.31
CA VAL A 3 -2.63 -1.58 27.00
C VAL A 3 -3.59 -0.41 26.77
N LYS A 4 -4.24 0.08 27.83
CA LYS A 4 -5.12 1.26 27.76
C LYS A 4 -4.38 2.53 27.34
N ARG A 5 -3.16 2.78 27.84
CA ARG A 5 -2.37 3.97 27.45
C ARG A 5 -1.88 3.87 26.00
N LEU A 6 -1.57 2.68 25.51
CA LEU A 6 -1.17 2.47 24.12
C LEU A 6 -2.32 2.80 23.16
N ASN A 7 -3.54 2.36 23.48
CA ASN A 7 -4.73 2.62 22.67
C ASN A 7 -5.09 4.12 22.62
N VAL A 8 -4.98 4.86 23.73
CA VAL A 8 -5.28 6.31 23.76
C VAL A 8 -4.28 7.13 22.92
N ILE A 9 -2.99 6.81 23.00
CA ILE A 9 -1.97 7.46 22.17
C ILE A 9 -2.22 7.16 20.69
N GLN A 10 -2.62 5.93 20.38
CA GLN A 10 -2.91 5.49 19.03
C GLN A 10 -4.12 6.20 18.42
N THR A 11 -5.23 6.36 19.15
CA THR A 11 -6.39 7.14 18.68
C THR A 11 -6.02 8.60 18.47
N GLY A 12 -5.21 9.19 19.35
CA GLY A 12 -4.71 10.56 19.19
C GLY A 12 -3.90 10.74 17.90
N ILE A 13 -2.94 9.86 17.64
CA ILE A 13 -2.13 9.90 16.42
C ILE A 13 -2.99 9.69 15.16
N SER A 14 -3.91 8.72 15.19
CA SER A 14 -4.80 8.43 14.07
C SER A 14 -5.69 9.63 13.73
N PHE A 15 -6.22 10.31 14.75
CA PHE A 15 -7.02 11.52 14.57
C PHE A 15 -6.21 12.68 13.95
N ILE A 16 -4.99 12.93 14.44
CA ILE A 16 -4.11 13.98 13.89
C ILE A 16 -3.79 13.71 12.43
N LEU A 17 -3.45 12.46 12.10
CA LEU A 17 -3.11 12.06 10.74
C LEU A 17 -4.33 12.10 9.79
N TRP A 18 -5.50 11.68 10.27
CA TRP A 18 -6.76 11.86 9.55
C TRP A 18 -7.01 13.34 9.23
N LEU A 19 -6.89 14.21 10.24
CA LEU A 19 -7.11 15.65 10.09
C LEU A 19 -6.09 16.30 9.15
N LEU A 20 -4.83 15.84 9.18
CA LEU A 20 -3.78 16.32 8.28
C LEU A 20 -4.15 16.06 6.81
N VAL A 21 -4.60 14.85 6.48
CA VAL A 21 -5.04 14.51 5.11
C VAL A 21 -6.22 15.40 4.69
N VAL A 22 -7.21 15.61 5.58
CA VAL A 22 -8.36 16.49 5.31
C VAL A 22 -7.88 17.91 4.98
N LEU A 23 -7.04 18.50 5.83
CA LEU A 23 -6.59 19.89 5.66
C LEU A 23 -5.68 20.06 4.45
N CYS A 24 -4.74 19.13 4.22
CA CYS A 24 -3.86 19.16 3.06
C CYS A 24 -4.67 19.07 1.76
N THR A 25 -5.55 18.07 1.64
CA THR A 25 -6.36 17.91 0.42
C THR A 25 -7.30 19.11 0.20
N TRP A 26 -7.92 19.63 1.25
CA TRP A 26 -8.80 20.80 1.16
C TRP A 26 -8.04 22.05 0.69
N TYR A 27 -6.86 22.31 1.26
CA TYR A 27 -6.03 23.45 0.89
C TYR A 27 -5.52 23.34 -0.56
N THR A 28 -5.02 22.16 -0.97
CA THR A 28 -4.60 21.90 -2.35
C THR A 28 -5.75 22.09 -3.34
N ALA A 29 -6.97 21.68 -2.99
CA ALA A 29 -8.15 21.88 -3.82
C ALA A 29 -8.51 23.37 -3.97
N ARG A 30 -8.47 24.14 -2.88
CA ARG A 30 -8.75 25.58 -2.88
C ARG A 30 -7.74 26.40 -3.68
N LEU A 31 -6.48 25.95 -3.72
CA LEU A 31 -5.44 26.55 -4.57
C LEU A 31 -5.51 26.12 -6.04
N GLY A 32 -6.47 25.28 -6.43
CA GLY A 32 -6.57 24.78 -7.80
C GLY A 32 -5.48 23.77 -8.18
N GLY A 33 -4.79 23.18 -7.19
CA GLY A 33 -3.68 22.24 -7.40
C GLY A 33 -4.08 20.95 -8.12
N PHE A 34 -5.38 20.64 -8.20
CA PHE A 34 -5.92 19.47 -8.91
C PHE A 34 -6.43 19.77 -10.33
N SER A 35 -6.39 21.03 -10.79
CA SER A 35 -6.95 21.45 -12.09
C SER A 35 -6.38 20.67 -13.28
N PHE A 36 -5.11 20.26 -13.22
CA PHE A 36 -4.45 19.48 -14.25
C PHE A 36 -5.06 18.09 -14.48
N LEU A 37 -5.71 17.49 -13.47
CA LEU A 37 -6.48 16.23 -13.60
C LEU A 37 -7.98 16.49 -13.74
N GLU A 38 -8.48 17.55 -13.10
CA GLU A 38 -9.90 17.86 -13.08
C GLU A 38 -10.40 18.32 -14.46
N ASN A 39 -9.63 19.10 -15.20
CA ASN A 39 -10.01 19.58 -16.54
C ASN A 39 -10.14 18.44 -17.58
N PRO A 40 -9.19 17.48 -17.66
CA PRO A 40 -9.39 16.27 -18.45
C PRO A 40 -10.62 15.45 -18.06
N LEU A 41 -10.93 15.33 -16.77
CA LEU A 41 -12.12 14.60 -16.31
C LEU A 41 -13.42 15.34 -16.64
N TYR A 42 -13.44 16.67 -16.53
CA TYR A 42 -14.53 17.51 -17.01
C TYR A 42 -14.83 17.22 -18.48
N ASP A 43 -13.79 17.17 -19.32
CA ASP A 43 -13.98 16.90 -20.74
C ASP A 43 -14.44 15.47 -21.03
N LEU A 44 -13.99 14.50 -20.24
CA LEU A 44 -14.38 13.11 -20.38
C LEU A 44 -15.89 12.92 -20.21
N HIS A 45 -16.56 13.79 -19.43
CA HIS A 45 -18.02 13.79 -19.35
C HIS A 45 -18.70 14.03 -20.69
N PHE A 46 -18.13 14.83 -21.60
CA PHE A 46 -18.67 15.05 -22.94
C PHE A 46 -18.54 13.79 -23.81
N THR A 47 -17.37 13.14 -23.77
CA THR A 47 -17.16 11.87 -24.47
C THR A 47 -18.11 10.78 -23.97
N TRP A 48 -18.31 10.67 -22.65
CA TRP A 48 -19.25 9.70 -22.06
C TRP A 48 -20.72 10.05 -22.32
N ARG A 49 -21.05 11.33 -22.36
CA ARG A 49 -22.40 11.80 -22.68
C ARG A 49 -22.77 11.47 -24.13
N GLY A 50 -21.79 11.47 -25.03
CA GLY A 50 -21.99 11.27 -26.46
C GLY A 50 -22.69 12.44 -27.13
N GLU A 51 -22.99 12.29 -28.42
CA GLU A 51 -23.66 13.32 -29.22
C GLU A 51 -25.05 13.64 -28.65
N GLN A 52 -25.38 14.93 -28.62
CA GLN A 52 -26.65 15.49 -28.16
C GLN A 52 -27.33 16.23 -29.32
N PRO A 53 -28.67 16.28 -29.36
CA PRO A 53 -29.37 17.08 -30.34
C PRO A 53 -29.11 18.58 -30.13
N THR A 54 -28.89 19.30 -31.22
CA THR A 54 -28.80 20.77 -31.21
C THR A 54 -30.20 21.40 -31.20
N SER A 55 -30.30 22.73 -31.11
CA SER A 55 -31.58 23.43 -31.25
C SER A 55 -32.22 23.30 -32.64
N GLY A 56 -31.48 22.85 -33.66
CA GLY A 56 -31.91 22.79 -35.06
C GLY A 56 -32.10 24.17 -35.72
N ARG A 57 -31.68 25.25 -35.06
CA ARG A 57 -31.88 26.65 -35.54
C ARG A 57 -30.67 27.22 -36.26
N ILE A 58 -29.52 26.55 -36.20
CA ILE A 58 -28.25 27.06 -36.72
C ILE A 58 -27.87 26.28 -37.96
N LEU A 59 -27.53 27.00 -39.02
CA LEU A 59 -27.01 26.48 -40.28
C LEU A 59 -25.60 27.04 -40.50
N LEU A 60 -24.65 26.17 -40.82
CA LEU A 60 -23.30 26.56 -41.19
C LEU A 60 -23.18 26.70 -42.71
N VAL A 61 -22.57 27.79 -43.16
CA VAL A 61 -22.14 27.96 -44.55
C VAL A 61 -20.63 27.90 -44.56
N THR A 62 -20.09 26.77 -44.99
CA THR A 62 -18.68 26.44 -44.85
C THR A 62 -17.90 26.95 -46.06
N MET A 63 -17.00 27.89 -45.82
CA MET A 63 -15.99 28.30 -46.78
C MET A 63 -14.86 27.26 -46.77
N ASP A 64 -15.07 26.17 -47.51
CA ASP A 64 -14.20 24.99 -47.60
C ASP A 64 -13.26 25.02 -48.82
N GLU A 65 -12.44 23.97 -48.99
CA GLU A 65 -11.49 23.86 -50.11
C GLU A 65 -12.22 23.79 -51.46
N GLU A 66 -13.36 23.11 -51.52
CA GLU A 66 -14.18 23.05 -52.73
C GLU A 66 -14.67 24.46 -53.11
N SER A 67 -15.12 25.25 -52.13
CA SER A 67 -15.51 26.64 -52.33
C SER A 67 -14.35 27.51 -52.78
N ALA A 68 -13.16 27.30 -52.22
CA ALA A 68 -11.97 28.06 -52.59
C ALA A 68 -11.58 27.82 -54.05
N VAL A 69 -11.68 26.56 -54.51
CA VAL A 69 -11.41 26.18 -55.90
C VAL A 69 -12.51 26.68 -56.83
N ALA A 70 -13.78 26.39 -56.53
CA ALA A 70 -14.92 26.72 -57.38
C ALA A 70 -15.10 28.23 -57.60
N LEU A 71 -14.77 29.04 -56.58
CA LEU A 71 -14.92 30.50 -56.63
C LEU A 71 -13.61 31.24 -56.93
N GLY A 72 -12.51 30.52 -57.15
CA GLY A 72 -11.21 31.11 -57.49
C GLY A 72 -10.65 32.01 -56.39
N ARG A 73 -10.65 31.55 -55.12
CA ARG A 73 -10.13 32.29 -53.97
C ARG A 73 -8.68 32.74 -54.23
N LYS A 74 -8.43 34.05 -54.10
CA LYS A 74 -7.07 34.59 -54.11
C LYS A 74 -6.46 34.44 -52.72
N LYS A 75 -5.14 34.32 -52.65
CA LYS A 75 -4.40 34.10 -51.40
C LYS A 75 -4.89 35.06 -50.30
N ASP A 76 -5.40 34.47 -49.22
CA ASP A 76 -5.85 35.11 -47.98
C ASP A 76 -7.05 36.09 -48.08
N SER A 77 -7.85 36.05 -49.15
CA SER A 77 -9.06 36.89 -49.24
C SER A 77 -10.20 36.27 -50.06
N TRP A 78 -11.42 36.36 -49.52
CA TRP A 78 -12.66 35.99 -50.20
C TRP A 78 -13.25 37.18 -50.95
N ASP A 79 -13.65 36.97 -52.20
CA ASP A 79 -14.16 38.03 -53.06
C ASP A 79 -15.47 38.63 -52.52
N ARG A 80 -15.50 39.97 -52.39
CA ARG A 80 -16.61 40.75 -51.85
C ARG A 80 -17.91 40.58 -52.64
N ILE A 81 -17.81 40.38 -53.97
CA ILE A 81 -18.98 40.15 -54.83
C ILE A 81 -19.60 38.77 -54.56
N ASN A 82 -18.78 37.74 -54.39
CA ASN A 82 -19.28 36.42 -54.00
C ASN A 82 -19.95 36.48 -52.62
N LEU A 83 -19.38 37.22 -51.67
CA LEU A 83 -19.99 37.39 -50.35
C LEU A 83 -21.34 38.13 -50.43
N SER A 84 -21.40 39.19 -51.24
CA SER A 84 -22.65 39.91 -51.55
C SER A 84 -23.72 38.97 -52.16
N ARG A 85 -23.36 38.14 -53.14
CA ARG A 85 -24.27 37.15 -53.72
C ARG A 85 -24.77 36.14 -52.70
N ALA A 86 -23.87 35.58 -51.89
CA ALA A 86 -24.24 34.61 -50.87
C ALA A 86 -25.23 35.20 -49.86
N ILE A 87 -24.95 36.40 -49.33
CA ILE A 87 -25.84 37.09 -48.41
C ILE A 87 -27.20 37.38 -49.06
N SER A 88 -27.20 37.85 -50.31
CA SER A 88 -28.45 38.14 -51.05
C SER A 88 -29.31 36.88 -51.23
N HIS A 89 -28.71 35.75 -51.60
CA HIS A 89 -29.43 34.48 -51.76
C HIS A 89 -29.96 33.95 -50.42
N LEU A 90 -29.16 33.99 -49.35
CA LEU A 90 -29.59 33.55 -48.01
C LEU A 90 -30.72 34.43 -47.45
N CYS A 91 -30.62 35.75 -47.65
CA CYS A 91 -31.66 36.69 -47.25
C CYS A 91 -32.96 36.47 -48.04
N ALA A 92 -32.87 36.23 -49.35
CA ALA A 92 -34.03 35.92 -50.19
C ALA A 92 -34.69 34.59 -49.78
N ALA A 93 -33.90 33.60 -49.35
CA ALA A 93 -34.38 32.32 -48.83
C ALA A 93 -34.96 32.41 -47.40
N GLY A 94 -34.96 33.60 -46.79
CA GLY A 94 -35.58 33.83 -45.48
C GLY A 94 -34.70 33.46 -44.28
N ALA A 95 -33.37 33.53 -44.40
CA ALA A 95 -32.47 33.47 -43.25
C ALA A 95 -32.89 34.52 -42.21
N ASP A 96 -32.97 34.13 -40.93
CA ASP A 96 -33.41 35.05 -39.87
C ASP A 96 -32.31 36.07 -39.52
N VAL A 97 -31.11 35.57 -39.21
CA VAL A 97 -29.90 36.37 -38.98
C VAL A 97 -28.73 35.72 -39.71
N ILE A 98 -27.91 36.53 -40.39
CA ILE A 98 -26.71 36.07 -41.10
C ILE A 98 -25.47 36.58 -40.37
N GLY A 99 -24.71 35.69 -39.75
CA GLY A 99 -23.41 35.98 -39.15
C GLY A 99 -22.27 35.78 -40.14
N ILE A 100 -21.35 36.75 -40.23
CA ILE A 100 -20.13 36.62 -41.03
C ILE A 100 -18.92 36.54 -40.10
N ASP A 101 -18.37 35.34 -39.96
CA ASP A 101 -17.14 35.05 -39.22
C ASP A 101 -15.89 35.38 -40.06
N LEU A 102 -15.81 36.64 -40.48
CA LEU A 102 -14.69 37.19 -41.23
C LEU A 102 -14.54 38.68 -40.94
N VAL A 103 -13.36 39.10 -40.48
CA VAL A 103 -13.12 40.50 -40.10
C VAL A 103 -12.89 41.35 -41.35
N LEU A 104 -13.92 42.08 -41.79
CA LEU A 104 -13.91 42.93 -42.99
C LEU A 104 -13.27 44.32 -42.71
N SER A 105 -12.02 44.36 -42.27
CA SER A 105 -11.36 45.59 -41.77
C SER A 105 -10.46 46.31 -42.77
N ALA A 106 -10.13 45.67 -43.90
CA ALA A 106 -9.29 46.25 -44.95
C ALA A 106 -10.12 46.50 -46.23
N PRO A 107 -9.92 47.66 -46.90
CA PRO A 107 -10.59 47.98 -48.15
C PRO A 107 -10.17 47.00 -49.25
N ASP A 108 -11.10 46.65 -50.13
CA ASP A 108 -10.76 45.94 -51.36
C ASP A 108 -9.95 46.86 -52.29
N THR A 109 -9.07 46.25 -53.08
CA THR A 109 -8.42 46.89 -54.24
C THR A 109 -9.38 47.57 -55.22
N HIS A 110 -10.64 47.12 -55.23
CA HIS A 110 -11.72 47.56 -56.11
C HIS A 110 -12.87 48.12 -55.26
N PRO A 111 -12.90 49.45 -54.99
CA PRO A 111 -13.87 50.07 -54.07
C PRO A 111 -15.34 49.83 -54.42
N GLU A 112 -15.65 49.57 -55.70
CA GLU A 112 -16.99 49.21 -56.16
C GLU A 112 -17.50 47.90 -55.55
N LYS A 113 -16.59 46.99 -55.18
CA LYS A 113 -16.96 45.73 -54.55
C LYS A 113 -17.33 45.90 -53.08
N ASP A 114 -16.62 46.77 -52.37
CA ASP A 114 -16.99 47.15 -51.00
C ASP A 114 -18.34 47.88 -51.02
N ARG A 115 -18.60 48.74 -52.02
CA ARG A 115 -19.93 49.37 -52.17
C ARG A 115 -21.02 48.33 -52.43
N ALA A 116 -20.81 47.38 -53.35
CA ALA A 116 -21.79 46.33 -53.64
C ALA A 116 -22.13 45.48 -52.41
N LEU A 117 -21.12 45.12 -51.60
CA LEU A 117 -21.35 44.42 -50.35
C LEU A 117 -22.12 45.30 -49.35
N ALA A 118 -21.75 46.57 -49.18
CA ALA A 118 -22.44 47.51 -48.30
C ALA A 118 -23.92 47.71 -48.68
N ASP A 119 -24.22 47.85 -49.98
CA ASP A 119 -25.59 47.94 -50.50
C ASP A 119 -26.38 46.66 -50.20
N THR A 120 -25.73 45.50 -50.27
CA THR A 120 -26.34 44.21 -49.91
C THR A 120 -26.66 44.14 -48.41
N LEU A 121 -25.71 44.54 -47.54
CA LEU A 121 -25.94 44.60 -46.10
C LEU A 121 -27.15 45.48 -45.77
N ALA A 122 -27.23 46.64 -46.42
CA ALA A 122 -28.33 47.60 -46.25
C ALA A 122 -29.68 47.03 -46.70
N ALA A 123 -29.69 46.29 -47.81
CA ALA A 123 -30.90 45.68 -48.36
C ALA A 123 -31.42 44.53 -47.50
N CYS A 124 -30.52 43.72 -46.92
CA CYS A 124 -30.88 42.57 -46.09
C CYS A 124 -31.27 42.97 -44.66
N GLY A 125 -30.54 43.91 -44.05
CA GLY A 125 -30.85 44.45 -42.71
C GLY A 125 -30.70 43.47 -41.54
N ASN A 126 -30.28 42.23 -41.78
CA ASN A 126 -30.20 41.16 -40.77
C ASN A 126 -28.79 40.53 -40.65
N VAL A 127 -27.74 41.27 -41.02
CA VAL A 127 -26.37 40.75 -41.07
C VAL A 127 -25.54 41.23 -39.88
N VAL A 128 -24.91 40.30 -39.16
CA VAL A 128 -23.98 40.55 -38.06
C VAL A 128 -22.55 40.29 -38.52
N LEU A 129 -21.64 41.23 -38.27
CA LEU A 129 -20.24 41.14 -38.71
C LEU A 129 -19.28 40.78 -37.56
N ALA A 130 -18.20 40.07 -37.89
CA ALA A 130 -17.12 39.81 -36.96
C ALA A 130 -16.23 41.04 -36.73
N ARG A 131 -15.75 41.18 -35.50
CA ARG A 131 -14.64 42.07 -35.10
C ARG A 131 -13.60 41.27 -34.30
N SER A 132 -12.40 41.82 -34.12
CA SER A 132 -11.44 41.31 -33.13
C SER A 132 -11.33 42.26 -31.95
N ALA A 133 -11.39 41.70 -30.74
CA ALA A 133 -11.26 42.39 -29.46
C ALA A 133 -9.81 42.73 -29.08
N GLN A 134 -8.82 42.47 -29.96
CA GLN A 134 -7.43 42.89 -29.82
C GLN A 134 -7.29 44.38 -29.45
N ASN A 135 -6.09 44.81 -29.03
CA ASN A 135 -5.82 46.21 -28.69
C ASN A 135 -4.77 46.79 -29.65
N PRO A 136 -5.15 47.67 -30.60
CA PRO A 136 -6.49 48.23 -30.83
C PRO A 136 -7.47 47.23 -31.45
N ALA A 137 -8.78 47.43 -31.22
CA ALA A 137 -9.80 46.54 -31.74
C ALA A 137 -9.89 46.65 -33.26
N ILE A 138 -9.89 45.51 -33.94
CA ILE A 138 -10.03 45.47 -35.40
C ILE A 138 -11.51 45.38 -35.73
N ARG A 139 -12.04 46.43 -36.36
CA ARG A 139 -13.47 46.57 -36.67
C ARG A 139 -13.74 46.45 -38.18
N PRO A 140 -14.98 46.11 -38.57
CA PRO A 140 -15.41 46.23 -39.95
C PRO A 140 -15.17 47.66 -40.49
N LEU A 141 -14.95 47.78 -41.79
CA LEU A 141 -14.84 49.08 -42.44
C LEU A 141 -16.07 49.96 -42.15
N PRO A 142 -15.91 51.29 -42.03
CA PRO A 142 -17.03 52.19 -41.76
C PRO A 142 -18.21 52.05 -42.73
N ILE A 143 -17.94 51.74 -44.00
CA ILE A 143 -18.97 51.52 -45.03
C ILE A 143 -19.85 50.30 -44.73
N PHE A 144 -19.33 49.27 -44.06
CA PHE A 144 -20.11 48.11 -43.63
C PHE A 144 -20.77 48.35 -42.27
N ALA A 145 -20.08 49.03 -41.36
CA ALA A 145 -20.56 49.31 -40.02
C ALA A 145 -21.85 50.15 -40.00
N GLN A 146 -22.10 50.95 -41.04
CA GLN A 146 -23.33 51.74 -41.19
C GLN A 146 -24.56 50.92 -41.60
N HIS A 147 -24.36 49.70 -42.12
CA HIS A 147 -25.41 48.89 -42.73
C HIS A 147 -25.58 47.50 -42.08
N MET A 148 -24.67 47.10 -41.18
CA MET A 148 -24.80 45.89 -40.40
C MET A 148 -25.88 46.03 -39.31
N LEU A 149 -26.49 44.91 -38.93
CA LEU A 149 -27.37 44.82 -37.76
C LEU A 149 -26.59 44.99 -36.44
N GLY A 150 -25.34 44.52 -36.42
CA GLY A 150 -24.42 44.63 -35.30
C GLY A 150 -23.09 43.95 -35.57
N ASP A 151 -22.16 44.04 -34.62
CA ASP A 151 -20.88 43.34 -34.67
C ASP A 151 -20.51 42.68 -33.34
N GLY A 152 -19.78 41.57 -33.39
CA GLY A 152 -19.36 40.83 -32.20
C GLY A 152 -17.94 40.28 -32.33
N PHE A 153 -17.23 40.16 -31.21
CA PHE A 153 -15.85 39.68 -31.25
C PHE A 153 -15.75 38.16 -31.43
N ILE A 154 -14.80 37.71 -32.24
CA ILE A 154 -14.61 36.29 -32.60
C ILE A 154 -13.44 35.63 -31.84
N ASP A 155 -12.78 36.35 -30.92
CA ASP A 155 -11.64 35.81 -30.19
C ASP A 155 -12.08 34.65 -29.26
N LEU A 156 -11.62 33.44 -29.56
CA LEU A 156 -11.90 32.21 -28.80
C LEU A 156 -10.75 31.90 -27.82
N PRO A 157 -10.94 32.10 -26.50
CA PRO A 157 -9.87 31.87 -25.53
C PRO A 157 -9.72 30.38 -25.21
N VAL A 158 -8.56 29.80 -25.54
CA VAL A 158 -8.21 28.44 -25.11
C VAL A 158 -7.65 28.41 -23.69
N ASP A 159 -7.89 27.32 -22.95
CA ASP A 159 -7.29 27.12 -21.64
C ASP A 159 -5.77 27.06 -21.74
N ARG A 160 -5.07 27.90 -20.97
CA ARG A 160 -3.60 28.03 -21.06
C ARG A 160 -2.83 26.75 -20.71
N ALA A 161 -3.44 25.87 -19.93
CA ALA A 161 -2.79 24.66 -19.43
C ALA A 161 -2.74 23.54 -20.49
N ASP A 162 -3.77 23.42 -21.32
CA ASP A 162 -3.91 22.30 -22.25
C ASP A 162 -4.49 22.64 -23.63
N HIS A 163 -4.64 23.94 -23.95
CA HIS A 163 -5.08 24.45 -25.24
C HIS A 163 -6.45 23.94 -25.72
N VAL A 164 -7.33 23.55 -24.78
CA VAL A 164 -8.71 23.14 -25.07
C VAL A 164 -9.64 24.35 -24.91
N LEU A 165 -10.55 24.54 -25.86
CA LEU A 165 -11.58 25.58 -25.81
C LEU A 165 -12.78 25.07 -25.01
N ARG A 166 -12.94 25.54 -23.76
CA ARG A 166 -14.06 25.13 -22.88
C ARG A 166 -15.10 26.20 -22.66
N SER A 167 -14.72 27.46 -22.86
CA SER A 167 -15.55 28.62 -22.56
C SER A 167 -15.30 29.76 -23.53
N ILE A 168 -16.31 30.60 -23.72
CA ILE A 168 -16.16 31.90 -24.37
C ILE A 168 -16.47 33.03 -23.39
N ARG A 169 -15.81 34.18 -23.60
CA ARG A 169 -16.24 35.45 -23.02
C ARG A 169 -17.46 35.92 -23.80
N TYR A 170 -18.53 36.35 -23.13
CA TYR A 170 -19.73 36.86 -23.81
C TYR A 170 -19.78 38.40 -23.88
N LEU A 171 -19.11 39.10 -22.95
CA LEU A 171 -18.96 40.55 -22.95
C LEU A 171 -17.51 40.94 -22.66
N ASP A 172 -16.96 41.90 -23.42
CA ASP A 172 -15.71 42.58 -23.13
C ASP A 172 -16.03 44.01 -22.68
N ALA A 173 -15.61 44.39 -21.47
CA ALA A 173 -15.86 45.70 -20.91
C ALA A 173 -14.61 46.58 -21.06
N LYS A 174 -14.70 47.62 -21.89
CA LYS A 174 -13.61 48.59 -22.08
C LYS A 174 -13.92 49.90 -21.36
N PRO A 175 -13.02 50.41 -20.49
CA PRO A 175 -13.23 51.68 -19.82
C PRO A 175 -13.22 52.82 -20.84
N LEU A 176 -14.25 53.66 -20.78
CA LEU A 176 -14.36 54.90 -21.52
C LEU A 176 -13.68 56.04 -20.74
N LYS A 177 -13.30 57.10 -21.47
CA LYS A 177 -12.57 58.25 -20.89
C LYS A 177 -13.39 59.04 -19.86
N ASP A 178 -14.71 58.90 -19.89
CA ASP A 178 -15.69 59.52 -18.98
C ASP A 178 -15.98 58.66 -17.73
N GLY A 179 -15.30 57.51 -17.58
CA GLY A 179 -15.54 56.57 -16.48
C GLY A 179 -16.65 55.56 -16.75
N GLY A 180 -17.31 55.63 -17.91
CA GLY A 180 -18.25 54.60 -18.36
C GLY A 180 -17.56 53.30 -18.80
N LEU A 181 -18.36 52.25 -19.01
CA LEU A 181 -17.89 50.99 -19.60
C LEU A 181 -18.56 50.79 -20.96
N LEU A 182 -17.76 50.63 -22.00
CA LEU A 182 -18.22 50.14 -23.29
C LEU A 182 -18.26 48.61 -23.24
N LEU A 183 -19.46 48.06 -23.18
CA LEU A 183 -19.68 46.62 -23.27
C LEU A 183 -19.73 46.20 -24.74
N GLN A 184 -18.85 45.29 -25.13
CA GLN A 184 -18.80 44.72 -26.47
C GLN A 184 -19.21 43.25 -26.41
N PRO A 185 -20.24 42.80 -27.16
CA PRO A 185 -20.65 41.40 -27.15
C PRO A 185 -19.69 40.52 -27.96
N SER A 186 -19.63 39.24 -27.59
CA SER A 186 -19.07 38.21 -28.46
C SER A 186 -19.94 38.00 -29.68
N PHE A 187 -19.36 37.44 -30.75
CA PHE A 187 -20.06 37.14 -31.98
C PHE A 187 -21.28 36.23 -31.76
N SER A 188 -21.11 35.16 -30.98
CA SER A 188 -22.22 34.25 -30.61
C SER A 188 -23.31 34.95 -29.79
N LEU A 189 -22.95 35.85 -28.86
CA LEU A 189 -23.94 36.62 -28.10
C LEU A 189 -24.71 37.59 -29.00
N GLU A 190 -24.03 38.23 -29.95
CA GLU A 190 -24.67 39.19 -30.85
C GLU A 190 -25.66 38.54 -31.80
N LEU A 191 -25.33 37.35 -32.31
CA LEU A 191 -26.27 36.53 -33.08
C LEU A 191 -27.48 36.11 -32.25
N ALA A 192 -27.27 35.68 -30.99
CA ALA A 192 -28.37 35.35 -30.09
C ALA A 192 -29.27 36.56 -29.82
N ARG A 193 -28.67 37.73 -29.56
CA ARG A 193 -29.36 38.99 -29.32
C ARG A 193 -30.22 39.40 -30.51
N ALA A 194 -29.66 39.33 -31.71
CA ALA A 194 -30.36 39.63 -32.96
C ALA A 194 -31.56 38.68 -33.18
N HIS A 195 -31.33 37.37 -33.08
CA HIS A 195 -32.36 36.34 -33.28
C HIS A 195 -33.51 36.45 -32.27
N LEU A 196 -33.18 36.68 -31.00
CA LEU A 196 -34.16 36.79 -29.92
C LEU A 196 -34.75 38.21 -29.79
N ASN A 197 -34.36 39.13 -30.67
CA ASN A 197 -34.78 40.53 -30.67
C ASN A 197 -34.59 41.23 -29.29
N LEU A 198 -33.42 41.03 -28.68
CA LEU A 198 -33.09 41.58 -27.36
C LEU A 198 -32.51 43.00 -27.47
N THR A 199 -32.86 43.85 -26.50
CA THR A 199 -32.22 45.16 -26.33
C THR A 199 -30.85 45.03 -25.64
N TYR A 200 -29.97 46.00 -25.88
CA TYR A 200 -28.67 46.12 -25.19
C TYR A 200 -28.80 46.70 -23.78
N THR A 201 -29.77 46.20 -23.00
CA THR A 201 -29.92 46.54 -21.60
C THR A 201 -29.32 45.41 -20.79
N VAL A 202 -28.29 45.72 -20.00
CA VAL A 202 -27.59 44.73 -19.17
C VAL A 202 -27.92 45.00 -17.72
N ASP A 203 -28.49 44.01 -17.05
CA ASP A 203 -28.83 44.07 -15.64
C ASP A 203 -27.89 43.14 -14.84
N PHE A 204 -27.19 43.77 -13.88
CA PHE A 204 -26.20 43.17 -12.99
C PHE A 204 -26.72 43.02 -11.55
N SER A 205 -28.04 43.12 -11.35
CA SER A 205 -28.67 43.03 -10.02
C SER A 205 -28.52 41.65 -9.38
N ASP A 206 -28.42 40.60 -10.18
CA ASP A 206 -28.20 39.23 -9.73
C ASP A 206 -26.70 38.92 -9.64
N PRO A 207 -26.18 38.48 -8.47
CA PRO A 207 -24.76 38.19 -8.30
C PRO A 207 -24.29 36.93 -9.06
N ASP A 208 -25.20 36.01 -9.41
CA ASP A 208 -24.86 34.71 -10.00
C ASP A 208 -25.06 34.68 -11.53
N GLN A 209 -25.72 35.68 -12.10
CA GLN A 209 -26.01 35.77 -13.54
C GLN A 209 -26.23 37.22 -13.99
N ILE A 210 -26.00 37.49 -15.27
CA ILE A 210 -26.27 38.77 -15.90
C ILE A 210 -27.48 38.63 -16.81
N TRP A 211 -28.43 39.55 -16.74
CA TRP A 211 -29.59 39.55 -17.64
C TRP A 211 -29.35 40.50 -18.82
N LEU A 212 -29.54 40.00 -20.04
CA LEU A 212 -29.53 40.80 -21.27
C LEU A 212 -30.96 40.95 -21.80
N GLY A 213 -31.44 42.20 -21.90
CA GLY A 213 -32.78 42.56 -22.37
C GLY A 213 -33.49 43.51 -21.41
N GLY A 214 -34.39 44.34 -21.95
CA GLY A 214 -35.17 45.33 -21.19
C GLY A 214 -36.22 44.71 -20.28
N GLU A 215 -36.79 45.50 -19.36
CA GLU A 215 -37.81 45.01 -18.40
C GLU A 215 -39.08 44.49 -19.07
N ASP A 216 -39.52 45.10 -20.17
CA ASP A 216 -40.73 44.75 -20.93
C ASP A 216 -40.44 43.91 -22.19
N ALA A 217 -39.21 43.39 -22.34
CA ALA A 217 -38.74 42.67 -23.51
C ALA A 217 -38.32 41.23 -23.14
N PRO A 218 -38.10 40.32 -24.13
CA PRO A 218 -37.48 39.05 -23.84
C PRO A 218 -36.12 39.29 -23.17
N LYS A 219 -35.79 38.46 -22.17
CA LYS A 219 -34.51 38.51 -21.45
C LYS A 219 -33.76 37.20 -21.62
N LEU A 220 -32.45 37.29 -21.74
CA LEU A 220 -31.54 36.15 -21.79
C LEU A 220 -30.63 36.17 -20.55
N PRO A 221 -30.69 35.14 -19.69
CA PRO A 221 -29.76 35.02 -18.57
C PRO A 221 -28.40 34.56 -19.08
N LEU A 222 -27.31 35.16 -18.60
CA LEU A 222 -25.93 34.86 -18.95
C LEU A 222 -25.16 34.44 -17.69
N PRO A 223 -24.47 33.29 -17.69
CA PRO A 223 -23.73 32.82 -16.51
C PRO A 223 -22.46 33.65 -16.26
N VAL A 224 -22.14 33.99 -15.01
CA VAL A 224 -20.91 34.72 -14.63
C VAL A 224 -19.76 33.74 -14.29
N PRO A 225 -18.47 34.02 -14.61
CA PRO A 225 -17.97 35.18 -15.39
C PRO A 225 -17.92 34.95 -16.90
N ASP A 226 -17.90 33.69 -17.35
CA ASP A 226 -17.78 33.29 -18.75
C ASP A 226 -18.75 32.15 -19.06
N LEU A 227 -19.11 32.01 -20.34
CA LEU A 227 -19.98 30.93 -20.79
C LEU A 227 -19.16 29.67 -21.03
N ARG A 228 -19.34 28.64 -20.18
CA ARG A 228 -18.88 27.28 -20.51
C ARG A 228 -19.76 26.70 -21.60
N ILE A 229 -19.13 26.28 -22.68
CA ILE A 229 -19.81 25.83 -23.89
C ILE A 229 -20.32 24.40 -23.68
N ASP A 230 -21.59 24.18 -23.97
CA ASP A 230 -22.22 22.87 -23.94
C ASP A 230 -22.10 22.19 -25.31
N TYR A 231 -20.93 21.61 -25.58
CA TYR A 231 -20.63 20.90 -26.83
C TYR A 231 -21.57 19.71 -27.06
N CYS A 232 -22.39 19.79 -28.11
CA CYS A 232 -23.32 18.74 -28.52
C CYS A 232 -22.65 17.58 -29.27
N GLY A 233 -21.41 17.74 -29.71
CA GLY A 233 -20.66 16.76 -30.48
C GLY A 233 -19.45 17.42 -31.13
N ASP A 234 -18.98 16.86 -32.24
CA ASP A 234 -18.08 17.58 -33.14
C ASP A 234 -18.88 18.47 -34.11
N TYR A 235 -18.19 19.22 -34.97
CA TYR A 235 -18.83 20.16 -35.90
C TYR A 235 -19.92 19.59 -36.82
N ARG A 236 -20.04 18.27 -36.98
CA ARG A 236 -21.03 17.61 -37.87
C ARG A 236 -22.45 17.56 -37.28
N VAL A 237 -22.63 17.96 -36.02
CA VAL A 237 -23.97 18.03 -35.40
C VAL A 237 -24.81 19.20 -35.92
N PHE A 238 -24.20 20.14 -36.62
CA PHE A 238 -24.89 21.24 -37.29
C PHE A 238 -25.05 20.93 -38.78
N ASP A 239 -26.22 21.25 -39.32
CA ASP A 239 -26.42 21.22 -40.76
C ASP A 239 -25.46 22.23 -41.42
N ALA A 240 -24.89 21.83 -42.57
CA ALA A 240 -23.91 22.63 -43.29
C ALA A 240 -24.16 22.63 -44.79
N ILE A 241 -23.95 23.78 -45.44
CA ILE A 241 -24.01 23.96 -46.89
C ILE A 241 -22.69 24.59 -47.35
N SER A 242 -22.17 24.15 -48.50
CA SER A 242 -20.95 24.72 -49.07
C SER A 242 -21.15 26.19 -49.46
N TYR A 243 -20.17 27.04 -49.17
CA TYR A 243 -20.23 28.45 -49.55
C TYR A 243 -20.34 28.64 -51.07
N ALA A 244 -19.71 27.80 -51.89
CA ALA A 244 -19.88 27.82 -53.34
C ALA A 244 -21.32 27.56 -53.77
N ASP A 245 -22.00 26.60 -53.16
CA ASP A 245 -23.39 26.30 -53.47
C ASP A 245 -24.30 27.48 -53.12
N VAL A 246 -24.07 28.13 -51.98
CA VAL A 246 -24.81 29.35 -51.63
C VAL A 246 -24.57 30.47 -52.65
N VAL A 247 -23.32 30.71 -53.07
CA VAL A 247 -22.99 31.72 -54.10
C VAL A 247 -23.62 31.39 -55.45
N MET A 248 -23.72 30.10 -55.80
CA MET A 248 -24.33 29.63 -57.05
C MET A 248 -25.85 29.42 -56.95
N ASN A 249 -26.45 29.73 -55.80
CA ASN A 249 -27.87 29.52 -55.48
C ASN A 249 -28.32 28.05 -55.65
N ARG A 250 -27.50 27.10 -55.19
CA ARG A 250 -27.68 25.65 -55.26
C ARG A 250 -28.01 25.04 -53.89
N PHE A 251 -29.06 25.55 -53.24
CA PHE A 251 -29.53 25.02 -51.96
C PHE A 251 -31.06 25.11 -51.88
N SER A 252 -31.66 24.41 -50.92
CA SER A 252 -33.11 24.48 -50.68
C SER A 252 -33.45 25.65 -49.76
N GLU A 253 -34.45 26.46 -50.13
CA GLU A 253 -34.94 27.54 -49.26
C GLU A 253 -35.41 27.01 -47.90
N ALA A 254 -35.93 25.78 -47.86
CA ALA A 254 -36.38 25.13 -46.62
C ALA A 254 -35.23 24.87 -45.62
N ASP A 255 -33.99 24.74 -46.10
CA ASP A 255 -32.82 24.51 -45.23
C ASP A 255 -32.39 25.80 -44.53
N VAL A 256 -32.78 26.97 -45.06
CA VAL A 256 -32.33 28.30 -44.62
C VAL A 256 -33.43 29.07 -43.89
N SER A 257 -34.68 28.92 -44.32
CA SER A 257 -35.80 29.73 -43.85
C SER A 257 -35.98 29.67 -42.32
N GLY A 258 -35.94 30.83 -41.67
CA GLY A 258 -36.10 31.00 -40.22
C GLY A 258 -34.89 30.55 -39.39
N ARG A 259 -33.78 30.15 -40.01
CA ARG A 259 -32.55 29.74 -39.30
C ARG A 259 -31.55 30.87 -39.18
N ILE A 260 -30.71 30.78 -38.16
CA ILE A 260 -29.50 31.60 -38.01
C ILE A 260 -28.42 30.97 -38.89
N VAL A 261 -27.90 31.73 -39.84
CA VAL A 261 -26.87 31.26 -40.77
C VAL A 261 -25.54 31.84 -40.37
N ILE A 262 -24.51 31.01 -40.19
CA ILE A 262 -23.15 31.47 -39.92
C ILE A 262 -22.27 31.13 -41.12
N ILE A 263 -21.66 32.14 -41.74
CA ILE A 263 -20.70 31.99 -42.84
C ILE A 263 -19.29 32.15 -42.28
N GLY A 264 -18.41 31.18 -42.52
CA GLY A 264 -17.06 31.21 -41.97
C GLY A 264 -16.13 30.18 -42.59
N SER A 265 -14.83 30.33 -42.32
CA SER A 265 -13.78 29.48 -42.89
C SER A 265 -13.70 28.12 -42.22
N THR A 266 -13.59 27.08 -43.04
CA THR A 266 -13.17 25.74 -42.61
C THR A 266 -11.88 25.31 -43.30
N LEU A 267 -11.12 26.27 -43.85
CA LEU A 267 -9.85 26.02 -44.52
C LEU A 267 -8.73 25.80 -43.52
N LYS A 268 -8.00 24.69 -43.66
CA LYS A 268 -6.85 24.35 -42.80
C LYS A 268 -5.76 25.42 -42.83
N THR A 269 -5.64 26.16 -43.94
CA THR A 269 -4.67 27.25 -44.10
C THR A 269 -4.92 28.44 -43.17
N ASP A 270 -6.16 28.64 -42.76
CA ASP A 270 -6.58 29.80 -41.97
C ASP A 270 -6.30 29.60 -40.46
N LYS A 271 -5.84 28.38 -40.07
CA LYS A 271 -5.39 28.00 -38.71
C LYS A 271 -6.41 28.25 -37.59
N ASP A 272 -7.69 28.24 -37.93
CA ASP A 272 -8.79 28.50 -36.99
C ASP A 272 -9.44 27.19 -36.52
N PHE A 273 -8.63 26.33 -35.87
CA PHE A 273 -9.03 25.00 -35.41
C PHE A 273 -8.70 24.79 -33.93
N PHE A 274 -9.64 24.23 -33.19
CA PHE A 274 -9.57 24.10 -31.74
C PHE A 274 -9.79 22.67 -31.27
N TYR A 275 -9.09 22.28 -30.21
CA TYR A 275 -9.49 21.13 -29.41
C TYR A 275 -10.68 21.52 -28.52
N THR A 276 -11.73 20.71 -28.55
CA THR A 276 -12.91 20.88 -27.71
C THR A 276 -12.98 19.75 -26.68
N PRO A 277 -13.71 19.92 -25.57
CA PRO A 277 -13.98 18.85 -24.61
C PRO A 277 -14.44 17.54 -25.26
N TYR A 278 -15.22 17.63 -26.35
CA TYR A 278 -15.70 16.48 -27.08
C TYR A 278 -14.58 15.83 -27.93
N THR A 279 -13.78 16.64 -28.62
CA THR A 279 -12.83 16.15 -29.62
C THR A 279 -11.44 15.81 -29.08
N ARG A 280 -11.01 16.35 -27.93
CA ARG A 280 -9.65 16.16 -27.39
C ARG A 280 -9.25 14.70 -27.15
N PHE A 281 -10.22 13.83 -26.83
CA PHE A 281 -10.00 12.40 -26.58
C PHE A 281 -10.41 11.55 -27.78
N SER A 282 -10.99 12.17 -28.81
CA SER A 282 -11.29 11.51 -30.07
C SER A 282 -10.01 11.45 -30.91
N ASN A 283 -9.40 10.28 -31.00
CA ASN A 283 -8.32 9.99 -31.95
C ASN A 283 -8.30 8.50 -32.32
N PRO A 284 -7.78 8.12 -33.50
CA PRO A 284 -8.45 7.36 -34.56
C PRO A 284 -8.34 5.83 -34.40
N SER A 285 -8.53 5.30 -33.20
CA SER A 285 -8.47 3.84 -32.97
C SER A 285 -9.77 3.11 -33.32
N ALA A 286 -10.90 3.83 -33.45
CA ALA A 286 -12.15 3.26 -33.95
C ALA A 286 -12.10 2.93 -35.46
N GLU A 287 -11.20 3.56 -36.22
CA GLU A 287 -11.03 3.32 -37.67
C GLU A 287 -9.95 2.27 -37.98
N LEU A 288 -9.12 1.88 -36.99
CA LEU A 288 -8.15 0.78 -37.13
C LEU A 288 -8.78 -0.63 -37.03
N ILE A 289 -10.08 -0.71 -36.71
CA ILE A 289 -10.87 -1.95 -36.72
C ILE A 289 -11.52 -2.19 -38.10
N GLY A 290 -11.52 -1.18 -38.99
CA GLY A 290 -11.84 -1.31 -40.41
C GLY A 290 -10.66 -1.89 -41.18
N LYS A 291 -10.51 -3.21 -41.12
CA LYS A 291 -9.41 -4.04 -41.65
C LYS A 291 -8.94 -3.85 -43.11
N PHE A 292 -9.38 -2.86 -43.88
CA PHE A 292 -8.91 -2.63 -45.25
C PHE A 292 -9.01 -1.17 -45.67
N GLY A 293 -7.87 -0.57 -46.06
CA GLY A 293 -7.86 0.44 -47.13
C GLY A 293 -7.32 1.82 -46.80
N ALA A 294 -6.09 2.04 -47.25
CA ALA A 294 -5.49 3.32 -47.64
C ALA A 294 -5.03 4.30 -46.53
N ILE A 295 -3.73 4.55 -46.61
CA ILE A 295 -2.95 5.59 -45.96
C ILE A 295 -3.59 6.97 -46.20
N GLU A 296 -4.01 7.64 -45.14
CA GLU A 296 -3.77 9.08 -44.98
C GLU A 296 -3.58 9.40 -43.49
N ALA A 297 -2.63 10.27 -43.22
CA ALA A 297 -1.96 10.43 -41.94
C ALA A 297 -2.88 10.93 -40.81
N GLY A 298 -2.61 10.43 -39.60
CA GLY A 298 -3.30 10.85 -38.38
C GLY A 298 -3.20 12.34 -38.10
N ILE A 299 -4.34 12.94 -37.75
CA ILE A 299 -4.45 14.22 -37.04
C ILE A 299 -5.64 14.08 -36.10
N ALA A 300 -5.47 14.50 -34.84
CA ALA A 300 -6.56 14.67 -33.90
C ALA A 300 -7.64 15.57 -34.50
N ARG A 301 -8.90 15.11 -34.47
CA ARG A 301 -10.02 15.84 -35.07
C ARG A 301 -10.19 17.14 -34.27
N GLN A 302 -9.95 18.28 -34.90
CA GLN A 302 -10.19 19.60 -34.29
C GLN A 302 -11.45 20.20 -34.90
N ASP A 303 -12.16 21.01 -34.12
CA ASP A 303 -13.35 21.72 -34.60
C ASP A 303 -12.95 23.10 -35.15
N PRO A 304 -13.51 23.54 -36.29
CA PRO A 304 -13.26 24.88 -36.82
C PRO A 304 -13.86 25.97 -35.90
N GLY A 305 -13.32 27.18 -35.93
CA GLY A 305 -13.79 28.30 -35.10
C GLY A 305 -15.28 28.61 -35.32
N ILE A 306 -15.75 28.54 -36.56
CA ILE A 306 -17.17 28.72 -36.92
C ILE A 306 -18.11 27.77 -36.15
N SER A 307 -17.72 26.51 -35.96
CA SER A 307 -18.55 25.54 -35.22
C SER A 307 -18.45 25.75 -33.72
N CYS A 308 -17.31 26.26 -33.22
CA CYS A 308 -17.18 26.67 -31.83
C CYS A 308 -18.12 27.84 -31.50
N HIS A 309 -18.24 28.82 -32.41
CA HIS A 309 -19.22 29.90 -32.31
C HIS A 309 -20.66 29.38 -32.36
N ALA A 310 -20.94 28.39 -33.22
CA ALA A 310 -22.24 27.74 -33.31
C ALA A 310 -22.61 26.99 -32.02
N HIS A 311 -21.69 26.23 -31.41
CA HIS A 311 -21.93 25.58 -30.12
C HIS A 311 -22.19 26.60 -29.00
N ALA A 312 -21.46 27.70 -28.98
CA ALA A 312 -21.69 28.74 -27.98
C ALA A 312 -23.04 29.44 -28.17
N LEU A 313 -23.43 29.74 -29.41
CA LEU A 313 -24.74 30.27 -29.75
C LEU A 313 -25.85 29.28 -29.36
N ASP A 314 -25.69 28.01 -29.72
CA ASP A 314 -26.65 26.95 -29.39
C ASP A 314 -26.82 26.76 -27.87
N THR A 315 -25.73 26.90 -27.10
CA THR A 315 -25.76 26.90 -25.63
C THR A 315 -26.62 28.06 -25.10
N LEU A 316 -26.50 29.26 -25.68
CA LEU A 316 -27.32 30.43 -25.32
C LEU A 316 -28.79 30.21 -25.68
N LEU A 317 -29.08 29.68 -26.88
CA LEU A 317 -30.45 29.44 -27.35
C LEU A 317 -31.17 28.35 -26.55
N ARG A 318 -30.47 27.27 -26.20
CA ARG A 318 -31.01 26.19 -25.34
C ARG A 318 -30.96 26.51 -23.85
N GLN A 319 -30.27 27.59 -23.45
CA GLN A 319 -29.99 27.94 -22.06
C GLN A 319 -29.36 26.77 -21.27
N SER A 320 -28.56 25.93 -21.93
CA SER A 320 -27.97 24.71 -21.37
C SER A 320 -26.66 24.98 -20.61
N TYR A 321 -26.71 25.91 -19.66
CA TYR A 321 -25.53 26.41 -18.97
C TYR A 321 -24.89 25.37 -18.05
N LEU A 322 -23.60 25.12 -18.26
CA LEU A 322 -22.81 24.25 -17.39
C LEU A 322 -22.34 25.02 -16.16
N ARG A 323 -22.80 24.59 -14.98
CA ARG A 323 -22.53 25.24 -13.69
C ARG A 323 -21.66 24.36 -12.82
N ARG A 324 -20.80 24.97 -12.00
CA ARG A 324 -20.07 24.23 -10.96
C ARG A 324 -21.02 23.88 -9.82
N LEU A 325 -20.78 22.74 -9.18
CA LEU A 325 -21.44 22.40 -7.93
C LEU A 325 -21.17 23.53 -6.90
N PRO A 326 -22.20 24.04 -6.20
CA PRO A 326 -22.01 25.11 -5.22
C PRO A 326 -20.96 24.74 -4.16
N ASP A 327 -20.12 25.71 -3.81
CA ASP A 327 -19.00 25.53 -2.86
C ASP A 327 -19.43 24.95 -1.51
N VAL A 328 -20.61 25.33 -1.01
CA VAL A 328 -21.17 24.84 0.25
C VAL A 328 -21.49 23.35 0.14
N THR A 329 -22.18 22.94 -0.94
CA THR A 329 -22.54 21.55 -1.19
C THR A 329 -21.30 20.69 -1.43
N ALA A 330 -20.33 21.19 -2.22
CA ALA A 330 -19.05 20.52 -2.42
C ALA A 330 -18.29 20.31 -1.10
N THR A 331 -18.27 21.33 -0.24
CA THR A 331 -17.64 21.26 1.09
C THR A 331 -18.37 20.27 2.01
N LEU A 332 -19.70 20.21 1.97
CA LEU A 332 -20.47 19.24 2.76
C LEU A 332 -20.16 17.80 2.33
N ILE A 333 -20.15 17.52 1.02
CA ILE A 333 -19.77 16.20 0.48
C ILE A 333 -18.35 15.82 0.91
N PHE A 334 -17.42 16.78 0.84
CA PHE A 334 -16.04 16.58 1.30
C PHE A 334 -15.97 16.23 2.79
N ILE A 335 -16.72 16.92 3.65
CA ILE A 335 -16.79 16.62 5.09
C ILE A 335 -17.38 15.23 5.34
N VAL A 336 -18.46 14.87 4.64
CA VAL A 336 -19.07 13.53 4.75
C VAL A 336 -18.06 12.45 4.35
N LEU A 337 -17.37 12.62 3.23
CA LEU A 337 -16.34 11.67 2.80
C LEU A 337 -15.14 11.63 3.75
N ALA A 338 -14.77 12.75 4.37
CA ALA A 338 -13.73 12.77 5.40
C ALA A 338 -14.16 11.93 6.62
N LEU A 339 -15.41 12.06 7.07
CA LEU A 339 -15.95 11.26 8.18
C LEU A 339 -16.01 9.78 7.84
N VAL A 340 -16.44 9.42 6.63
CA VAL A 340 -16.39 8.03 6.13
C VAL A 340 -14.94 7.54 6.07
N GLY A 341 -14.00 8.40 5.65
CA GLY A 341 -12.57 8.08 5.61
C GLY A 341 -11.95 7.78 6.97
N ALA A 342 -12.55 8.25 8.07
CA ALA A 342 -12.11 7.87 9.42
C ALA A 342 -12.28 6.36 9.69
N LEU A 343 -13.18 5.68 8.98
CA LEU A 343 -13.37 4.23 9.09
C LEU A 343 -12.12 3.44 8.67
N PHE A 344 -11.28 3.97 7.76
CA PHE A 344 -10.00 3.35 7.37
C PHE A 344 -8.96 3.33 8.49
N PHE A 345 -9.19 4.05 9.59
CA PHE A 345 -8.30 4.03 10.75
C PHE A 345 -8.80 3.06 11.83
N LEU A 346 -9.97 2.45 11.63
CA LEU A 346 -10.58 1.50 12.56
C LEU A 346 -10.34 0.05 12.09
N PRO A 347 -9.88 -0.86 12.97
CA PRO A 347 -9.54 -2.24 12.60
C PRO A 347 -10.78 -3.16 12.46
N VAL A 348 -11.91 -2.65 11.95
CA VAL A 348 -13.21 -3.34 11.97
C VAL A 348 -13.47 -4.14 10.69
N ILE A 349 -13.06 -3.60 9.53
CA ILE A 349 -13.48 -4.08 8.21
C ILE A 349 -12.46 -5.04 7.58
N GLY A 350 -11.19 -4.92 7.98
CA GLY A 350 -10.07 -5.66 7.38
C GLY A 350 -9.71 -5.15 5.98
N TRP A 351 -8.49 -5.46 5.53
CA TRP A 351 -7.90 -4.85 4.32
C TRP A 351 -8.67 -5.13 3.03
N ILE A 352 -9.28 -6.32 2.89
CA ILE A 352 -10.11 -6.66 1.71
C ILE A 352 -11.37 -5.80 1.68
N GLY A 353 -12.07 -5.68 2.81
CA GLY A 353 -13.28 -4.87 2.90
C GLY A 353 -12.99 -3.38 2.69
N GLU A 354 -11.83 -2.89 3.14
CA GLU A 354 -11.39 -1.51 2.89
C GLU A 354 -11.15 -1.24 1.40
N VAL A 355 -10.50 -2.18 0.68
CA VAL A 355 -10.31 -2.07 -0.78
C VAL A 355 -11.66 -2.03 -1.50
N VAL A 356 -12.57 -2.94 -1.15
CA VAL A 356 -13.93 -2.97 -1.71
C VAL A 356 -14.65 -1.65 -1.45
N MET A 357 -14.53 -1.10 -0.24
CA MET A 357 -15.14 0.19 0.12
C MET A 357 -14.59 1.35 -0.71
N VAL A 358 -13.26 1.44 -0.90
CA VAL A 358 -12.64 2.47 -1.77
C VAL A 358 -13.16 2.35 -3.20
N CYS A 359 -13.23 1.13 -3.75
CA CYS A 359 -13.73 0.91 -5.10
C CYS A 359 -15.20 1.33 -5.23
N LEU A 360 -16.06 0.94 -4.28
CA LEU A 360 -17.47 1.30 -4.28
C LEU A 360 -17.68 2.82 -4.16
N LEU A 361 -16.94 3.48 -3.26
CA LEU A 361 -16.97 4.94 -3.12
C LEU A 361 -16.51 5.62 -4.41
N GLY A 362 -15.41 5.15 -5.00
CA GLY A 362 -14.88 5.70 -6.25
C GLY A 362 -15.86 5.62 -7.41
N VAL A 363 -16.46 4.43 -7.62
CA VAL A 363 -17.49 4.23 -8.66
C VAL A 363 -18.71 5.11 -8.37
N SER A 364 -19.14 5.21 -7.11
CA SER A 364 -20.30 6.03 -6.72
C SER A 364 -20.05 7.52 -6.98
N ILE A 365 -18.87 8.04 -6.65
CA ILE A 365 -18.48 9.44 -6.88
C ILE A 365 -18.48 9.76 -8.38
N LEU A 366 -17.82 8.94 -9.20
CA LEU A 366 -17.78 9.16 -10.66
C LEU A 366 -19.15 9.04 -11.30
N SER A 367 -19.94 8.05 -10.90
CA SER A 367 -21.30 7.84 -11.42
C SER A 367 -22.20 9.02 -11.05
N CYS A 368 -22.16 9.47 -9.79
CA CYS A 368 -22.92 10.64 -9.33
C CYS A 368 -22.53 11.91 -10.09
N ALA A 369 -21.22 12.18 -10.22
CA ALA A 369 -20.71 13.32 -10.97
C ALA A 369 -21.16 13.28 -12.44
N HIS A 370 -21.10 12.11 -13.09
CA HIS A 370 -21.53 11.97 -14.48
C HIS A 370 -23.04 12.12 -14.66
N VAL A 371 -23.84 11.56 -13.74
CA VAL A 371 -25.30 11.73 -13.75
C VAL A 371 -25.66 13.21 -13.58
N LEU A 372 -25.07 13.91 -12.62
CA LEU A 372 -25.30 15.34 -12.39
C LEU A 372 -24.90 16.19 -13.61
N PHE A 373 -23.76 15.88 -14.22
CA PHE A 373 -23.30 16.56 -15.43
C PHE A 373 -24.29 16.34 -16.59
N ARG A 374 -24.67 15.09 -16.85
CA ARG A 374 -25.54 14.73 -17.99
C ARG A 374 -26.96 15.26 -17.84
N SER A 375 -27.53 15.17 -16.64
CA SER A 375 -28.96 15.47 -16.42
C SER A 375 -29.25 16.92 -16.03
N HIS A 376 -28.30 17.59 -15.35
CA HIS A 376 -28.50 18.94 -14.81
C HIS A 376 -27.43 19.94 -15.26
N GLY A 377 -26.43 19.54 -16.06
CA GLY A 377 -25.33 20.41 -16.45
C GLY A 377 -24.42 20.80 -15.27
N ILE A 378 -24.44 20.03 -14.17
CA ILE A 378 -23.69 20.36 -12.96
C ILE A 378 -22.35 19.62 -12.99
N TRP A 379 -21.26 20.37 -13.03
CA TRP A 379 -19.90 19.85 -12.89
C TRP A 379 -19.49 19.77 -11.41
N MET A 380 -19.27 18.54 -10.94
CA MET A 380 -18.72 18.24 -9.62
C MET A 380 -17.23 17.92 -9.75
N ALA A 381 -16.39 18.62 -8.99
CA ALA A 381 -14.96 18.32 -8.95
C ALA A 381 -14.71 17.01 -8.19
N VAL A 382 -14.19 15.98 -8.87
CA VAL A 382 -14.04 14.63 -8.29
C VAL A 382 -12.62 14.33 -7.82
N VAL A 383 -11.59 14.96 -8.40
CA VAL A 383 -10.18 14.69 -8.05
C VAL A 383 -9.88 14.98 -6.58
N PRO A 384 -10.36 16.09 -5.97
CA PRO A 384 -10.17 16.33 -4.54
C PRO A 384 -10.81 15.23 -3.67
N LEU A 385 -11.96 14.69 -4.08
CA LEU A 385 -12.67 13.65 -3.34
C LEU A 385 -11.91 12.31 -3.42
N PHE A 386 -11.39 11.97 -4.60
CA PHE A 386 -10.52 10.81 -4.78
C PHE A 386 -9.22 10.93 -4.00
N ALA A 387 -8.57 12.09 -4.03
CA ALA A 387 -7.35 12.35 -3.27
C ALA A 387 -7.59 12.20 -1.76
N LEU A 388 -8.73 12.66 -1.25
CA LEU A 388 -9.13 12.48 0.14
C LEU A 388 -9.30 11.00 0.50
N VAL A 389 -10.14 10.27 -0.23
CA VAL A 389 -10.45 8.85 0.06
C VAL A 389 -9.20 7.98 -0.06
N SER A 390 -8.41 8.16 -1.12
CA SER A 390 -7.15 7.42 -1.31
C SER A 390 -6.09 7.78 -0.26
N GLY A 391 -6.00 9.05 0.14
CA GLY A 391 -5.11 9.50 1.22
C GLY A 391 -5.47 8.87 2.56
N HIS A 392 -6.77 8.82 2.92
CA HIS A 392 -7.22 8.15 4.14
C HIS A 392 -7.02 6.64 4.09
N PHE A 393 -7.32 5.98 2.97
CA PHE A 393 -7.09 4.54 2.79
C PHE A 393 -5.61 4.17 2.96
N THR A 394 -4.71 4.85 2.24
CA THR A 394 -3.28 4.57 2.26
C THR A 394 -2.67 4.78 3.65
N LEU A 395 -2.99 5.90 4.30
CA LEU A 395 -2.49 6.22 5.63
C LEU A 395 -3.10 5.33 6.72
N GLY A 396 -4.40 5.04 6.61
CA GLY A 396 -5.11 4.11 7.47
C GLY A 396 -4.48 2.72 7.48
N ILE A 397 -4.28 2.12 6.30
CA ILE A 397 -3.61 0.82 6.16
C ILE A 397 -2.19 0.84 6.75
N LEU A 398 -1.41 1.90 6.47
CA LEU A 398 -0.04 2.00 6.98
C LEU A 398 0.00 2.00 8.51
N ILE A 399 -0.91 2.76 9.14
CA ILE A 399 -1.04 2.81 10.60
C ILE A 399 -1.47 1.45 11.13
N GLN A 400 -2.53 0.85 10.59
CA GLN A 400 -3.03 -0.45 11.02
C GLN A 400 -1.94 -1.53 10.96
N LYS A 401 -1.22 -1.65 9.84
CA LYS A 401 -0.12 -2.61 9.69
C LYS A 401 1.02 -2.35 10.67
N THR A 402 1.33 -1.07 10.96
CA THR A 402 2.37 -0.72 11.93
C THR A 402 1.97 -1.13 13.34
N ILE A 403 0.70 -0.94 13.71
CA ILE A 403 0.14 -1.34 15.00
C ILE A 403 0.16 -2.87 15.13
N GLU A 404 -0.32 -3.57 14.10
CA GLU A 404 -0.35 -5.03 14.08
C GLU A 404 1.05 -5.64 14.26
N ARG A 405 2.05 -5.10 13.55
CA ARG A 405 3.47 -5.51 13.72
C ARG A 405 4.00 -5.26 15.13
N ARG A 406 3.63 -4.15 15.76
CA ARG A 406 4.04 -3.85 17.15
C ARG A 406 3.36 -4.80 18.14
N ARG A 407 2.07 -5.09 17.95
CA ARG A 407 1.32 -6.03 18.77
C ARG A 407 1.91 -7.44 18.66
N ASN A 408 2.17 -7.91 17.45
CA ASN A 408 2.75 -9.24 17.23
C ASN A 408 4.13 -9.36 17.90
N ARG A 409 5.01 -8.35 17.73
CA ARG A 409 6.31 -8.35 18.43
C ARG A 409 6.19 -8.35 19.96
N PHE A 410 5.22 -7.60 20.50
CA PHE A 410 4.97 -7.58 21.94
C PHE A 410 4.51 -8.95 22.46
N VAL A 411 3.59 -9.59 21.74
CA VAL A 411 3.10 -10.94 22.05
C VAL A 411 4.25 -11.95 21.97
N THR A 412 4.99 -11.99 20.87
CA THR A 412 6.16 -12.89 20.72
C THR A 412 7.21 -12.66 21.82
N GLY A 413 7.50 -11.40 22.17
CA GLY A 413 8.44 -11.06 23.23
C GLY A 413 7.99 -11.44 24.64
N LEU A 414 6.66 -11.50 24.89
CA LEU A 414 6.11 -12.04 26.13
C LEU A 414 6.19 -13.57 26.14
N PHE A 415 5.80 -14.24 25.06
CA PHE A 415 5.85 -15.70 24.96
C PHE A 415 7.28 -16.25 25.04
N GLY A 416 8.27 -15.58 24.46
CA GLY A 416 9.68 -15.99 24.52
C GLY A 416 10.29 -16.01 25.94
N LYS A 417 9.60 -15.49 26.96
CA LYS A 417 10.00 -15.63 28.37
C LYS A 417 9.51 -16.92 29.02
N TYR A 418 8.53 -17.58 28.41
CA TYR A 418 7.86 -18.77 28.95
C TYR A 418 8.13 -20.03 28.12
N VAL A 419 8.61 -19.90 26.88
CA VAL A 419 8.90 -21.02 25.96
C VAL A 419 10.15 -20.70 25.13
N SER A 420 10.92 -21.72 24.76
CA SER A 420 12.14 -21.56 23.95
C SER A 420 11.81 -20.96 22.56
N ALA A 421 12.75 -20.21 21.97
CA ALA A 421 12.55 -19.57 20.67
C ALA A 421 12.21 -20.58 19.55
N GLY A 422 12.74 -21.80 19.64
CA GLY A 422 12.41 -22.91 18.74
C GLY A 422 10.93 -23.31 18.81
N VAL A 423 10.38 -23.44 20.02
CA VAL A 423 8.96 -23.79 20.24
C VAL A 423 8.04 -22.66 19.77
N VAL A 424 8.38 -21.39 20.05
CA VAL A 424 7.60 -20.24 19.56
C VAL A 424 7.55 -20.19 18.04
N THR A 425 8.69 -20.42 17.38
CA THR A 425 8.77 -20.42 15.92
C THR A 425 7.90 -21.51 15.32
N GLU A 426 7.88 -22.69 15.94
CA GLU A 426 7.07 -23.81 15.46
C GLU A 426 5.56 -23.57 15.68
N LEU A 427 5.16 -23.04 16.84
CA LEU A 427 3.77 -22.67 17.11
C LEU A 427 3.24 -21.58 16.16
N MET A 428 4.10 -20.67 15.70
CA MET A 428 3.73 -19.61 14.76
C MET A 428 3.51 -20.11 13.32
N LYS A 429 3.93 -21.33 12.97
CA LYS A 429 3.73 -21.91 11.62
C LYS A 429 2.32 -22.42 11.37
N GLY A 430 1.46 -22.48 12.39
CA GLY A 430 0.01 -22.55 12.22
C GLY A 430 -0.64 -23.92 12.32
N ASP A 431 0.07 -24.98 12.70
CA ASP A 431 -0.50 -26.33 12.82
C ASP A 431 -0.39 -26.89 14.25
N ILE A 432 -1.18 -26.33 15.16
CA ILE A 432 -1.23 -26.77 16.56
C ILE A 432 -1.85 -28.18 16.66
N ASP A 433 -2.74 -28.54 15.73
CA ASP A 433 -3.47 -29.81 15.73
C ASP A 433 -2.64 -30.97 15.14
N GLU A 434 -1.79 -30.76 14.13
CA GLU A 434 -0.81 -31.79 13.70
C GLU A 434 0.29 -32.02 14.75
N ALA A 435 0.65 -31.00 15.53
CA ALA A 435 1.65 -31.08 16.60
C ALA A 435 1.22 -31.92 17.83
N LEU A 436 -0.06 -32.30 17.93
CA LEU A 436 -0.60 -33.17 18.98
C LEU A 436 -0.22 -34.65 18.82
N VAL A 437 0.11 -35.09 17.59
CA VAL A 437 0.34 -36.51 17.31
C VAL A 437 1.70 -36.99 17.85
N GLY A 438 2.61 -36.06 18.16
CA GLY A 438 3.98 -36.38 18.57
C GLY A 438 4.78 -37.00 17.42
N SER A 439 6.02 -36.57 17.24
CA SER A 439 6.91 -37.12 16.20
C SER A 439 8.11 -37.78 16.85
N ARG A 440 8.57 -38.90 16.27
CA ARG A 440 9.82 -39.53 16.68
C ARG A 440 10.97 -38.60 16.30
N LYS A 441 11.81 -38.30 17.29
CA LYS A 441 12.98 -37.43 17.16
C LYS A 441 14.15 -38.07 17.87
N ASP A 442 15.33 -38.03 17.26
CA ASP A 442 16.57 -38.28 17.97
C ASP A 442 16.97 -37.00 18.70
N VAL A 443 17.26 -37.13 19.99
CA VAL A 443 17.54 -35.99 20.88
C VAL A 443 18.63 -36.33 21.86
N SER A 444 19.27 -35.29 22.40
CA SER A 444 20.08 -35.40 23.61
C SER A 444 19.37 -34.75 24.77
N ILE A 445 19.34 -35.43 25.90
CA ILE A 445 18.51 -35.10 27.06
C ILE A 445 19.44 -34.81 28.22
N LEU A 446 19.22 -33.68 28.89
CA LEU A 446 19.95 -33.26 30.09
C LEU A 446 18.97 -33.20 31.26
N PHE A 447 19.32 -33.90 32.32
CA PHE A 447 18.78 -33.67 33.65
C PHE A 447 19.88 -33.11 34.53
N SER A 448 19.61 -32.01 35.21
CA SER A 448 20.49 -31.46 36.25
C SER A 448 19.70 -31.36 37.54
N ASP A 449 20.32 -31.67 38.67
CA ASP A 449 19.75 -31.46 40.00
C ASP A 449 20.78 -30.86 40.96
N LEU A 450 20.33 -30.12 41.97
CA LEU A 450 21.20 -29.53 42.96
C LEU A 450 21.49 -30.53 44.09
N ARG A 451 22.75 -30.66 44.43
CA ARG A 451 23.21 -31.50 45.53
C ARG A 451 23.16 -30.74 46.84
N GLY A 452 22.61 -31.39 47.86
CA GLY A 452 22.51 -30.82 49.21
C GLY A 452 21.48 -29.69 49.33
N PHE A 453 20.74 -29.38 48.26
CA PHE A 453 19.76 -28.29 48.27
C PHE A 453 18.64 -28.51 49.27
N THR A 454 18.12 -29.73 49.40
CA THR A 454 17.08 -30.04 50.41
C THR A 454 17.54 -29.61 51.81
N SER A 455 18.74 -30.00 52.22
CA SER A 455 19.31 -29.65 53.53
C SER A 455 19.55 -28.14 53.69
N ILE A 456 19.92 -27.44 52.61
CA ILE A 456 20.07 -25.98 52.60
C ILE A 456 18.68 -25.32 52.76
N SER A 457 17.69 -25.79 52.00
CA SER A 457 16.34 -25.21 51.96
C SER A 457 15.56 -25.38 53.26
N GLU A 458 15.82 -26.45 54.03
CA GLU A 458 15.24 -26.69 55.35
C GLU A 458 15.71 -25.66 56.40
N GLN A 459 16.87 -25.03 56.16
CA GLN A 459 17.48 -24.05 57.05
C GLN A 459 17.15 -22.60 56.66
N MET A 460 16.43 -22.39 55.55
CA MET A 460 16.14 -21.08 54.97
C MET A 460 14.63 -20.78 54.95
N ASP A 461 14.25 -19.51 55.05
CA ASP A 461 12.86 -19.11 54.85
C ASP A 461 12.47 -19.16 53.37
N ALA A 462 11.18 -19.40 53.09
CA ALA A 462 10.68 -19.60 51.72
C ALA A 462 11.03 -18.47 50.74
N LYS A 463 11.13 -17.22 51.21
CA LYS A 463 11.49 -16.07 50.37
C LYS A 463 12.97 -16.09 49.99
N THR A 464 13.84 -16.54 50.89
CA THR A 464 15.29 -16.64 50.62
C THR A 464 15.58 -17.89 49.77
N THR A 465 14.93 -19.02 50.03
CA THR A 465 14.97 -20.21 49.17
C THR A 465 14.53 -19.88 47.74
N GLY A 466 13.42 -19.14 47.57
CA GLY A 466 12.95 -18.71 46.26
C GLY A 466 13.92 -17.75 45.55
N ARG A 467 14.61 -16.87 46.29
CA ARG A 467 15.65 -16.00 45.72
C ARG A 467 16.87 -16.81 45.24
N LEU A 468 17.32 -17.77 46.05
CA LEU A 468 18.45 -18.64 45.71
C LEU A 468 18.15 -19.45 44.43
N LEU A 469 16.97 -20.08 44.36
CA LEU A 469 16.54 -20.83 43.16
C LEU A 469 16.45 -19.95 41.93
N ASN A 470 15.80 -18.78 42.01
CA ASN A 470 15.71 -17.88 40.87
C ASN A 470 17.09 -17.40 40.40
N HIS A 471 18.03 -17.19 41.32
CA HIS A 471 19.41 -16.81 40.99
C HIS A 471 20.16 -17.95 40.30
N TYR A 472 20.02 -19.18 40.82
CA TYR A 472 20.54 -20.39 40.19
C TYR A 472 19.99 -20.59 38.77
N PHE A 473 18.66 -20.55 38.59
CA PHE A 473 18.05 -20.68 37.26
C PHE A 473 18.45 -19.57 36.31
N SER A 474 18.63 -18.34 36.81
CA SER A 474 19.13 -17.21 36.01
C SER A 474 20.54 -17.43 35.48
N ALA A 475 21.37 -18.24 36.15
CA ALA A 475 22.70 -18.62 35.69
C ALA A 475 22.68 -19.87 34.78
N MET A 476 21.81 -20.84 35.07
CA MET A 476 21.76 -22.12 34.35
C MET A 476 21.02 -22.05 33.02
N ILE A 477 19.80 -21.51 33.00
CA ILE A 477 18.93 -21.52 31.82
C ILE A 477 19.58 -20.86 30.58
N PRO A 478 20.33 -19.75 30.71
CA PRO A 478 21.03 -19.17 29.56
C PRO A 478 22.00 -20.12 28.87
N THR A 479 22.65 -21.04 29.60
CA THR A 479 23.60 -22.00 29.02
C THR A 479 22.90 -23.00 28.09
N VAL A 480 21.67 -23.40 28.45
CA VAL A 480 20.82 -24.26 27.61
C VAL A 480 20.45 -23.52 26.33
N PHE A 481 19.99 -22.28 26.42
CA PHE A 481 19.58 -21.51 25.24
C PHE A 481 20.76 -21.11 24.33
N GLN A 482 21.93 -20.80 24.89
CA GLN A 482 23.13 -20.44 24.12
C GLN A 482 23.63 -21.58 23.24
N THR A 483 23.43 -22.83 23.67
CA THR A 483 23.77 -24.03 22.89
C THR A 483 22.63 -24.49 21.98
N GLY A 484 21.49 -23.79 21.98
CA GLY A 484 20.33 -24.09 21.15
C GLY A 484 19.40 -25.16 21.73
N GLY A 485 19.46 -25.40 23.04
CA GLY A 485 18.58 -26.35 23.73
C GLY A 485 17.18 -25.80 23.96
N THR A 486 16.23 -26.73 24.09
CA THR A 486 14.85 -26.48 24.51
C THR A 486 14.73 -26.82 26.00
N LEU A 487 14.35 -25.83 26.81
CA LEU A 487 14.00 -26.06 28.21
C LEU A 487 12.64 -26.75 28.25
N ASP A 488 12.59 -27.93 28.87
CA ASP A 488 11.36 -28.72 28.99
C ASP A 488 10.55 -28.28 30.21
N LYS A 489 11.14 -28.41 31.40
CA LYS A 489 10.52 -27.98 32.67
C LYS A 489 11.54 -27.80 33.78
N LEU A 490 11.12 -27.06 34.81
CA LEU A 490 11.79 -26.96 36.10
C LEU A 490 11.00 -27.80 37.11
N MET A 491 11.67 -28.68 37.86
CA MET A 491 11.04 -29.59 38.83
C MET A 491 11.71 -29.42 40.19
N GLY A 492 11.18 -28.51 41.01
CA GLY A 492 11.86 -28.11 42.25
C GLY A 492 13.15 -27.36 41.92
N ASP A 493 14.28 -27.94 42.26
CA ASP A 493 15.66 -27.54 41.94
C ASP A 493 16.22 -28.15 40.66
N ALA A 494 15.53 -29.14 40.08
CA ALA A 494 15.99 -29.82 38.88
C ALA A 494 15.66 -29.08 37.59
N VAL A 495 16.57 -29.14 36.62
CA VAL A 495 16.44 -28.63 35.25
C VAL A 495 16.37 -29.80 34.28
N MET A 496 15.33 -29.83 33.44
CA MET A 496 15.24 -30.75 32.31
C MET A 496 15.27 -29.97 31.00
N ALA A 497 16.19 -30.36 30.11
CA ALA A 497 16.35 -29.77 28.79
C ALA A 497 16.71 -30.82 27.74
N PHE A 498 16.49 -30.49 26.47
CA PHE A 498 16.86 -31.36 25.36
C PHE A 498 17.29 -30.59 24.10
N TRP A 499 18.04 -31.25 23.23
CA TRP A 499 18.54 -30.75 21.94
C TRP A 499 18.10 -31.68 20.81
N GLY A 500 17.98 -31.17 19.59
CA GLY A 500 17.49 -31.93 18.42
C GLY A 500 15.99 -31.81 18.14
N ALA A 501 15.23 -31.14 19.02
CA ALA A 501 13.82 -30.83 18.82
C ALA A 501 13.43 -29.48 19.48
N PRO A 502 12.38 -28.76 19.00
CA PRO A 502 11.59 -29.03 17.79
C PRO A 502 12.37 -28.83 16.49
N VAL A 503 13.43 -28.03 16.53
CA VAL A 503 14.32 -27.80 15.40
C VAL A 503 15.38 -28.90 15.36
N PRO A 504 15.52 -29.65 14.25
CA PRO A 504 16.55 -30.68 14.10
C PRO A 504 17.96 -30.08 14.24
N GLN A 505 18.84 -30.79 14.95
CA GLN A 505 20.24 -30.42 15.17
C GLN A 505 21.07 -31.69 15.06
N GLU A 506 21.93 -31.83 14.04
CA GLU A 506 22.75 -33.04 13.88
C GLU A 506 23.83 -33.17 14.98
N ASP A 507 24.31 -32.05 15.50
CA ASP A 507 25.31 -31.97 16.57
C ASP A 507 24.70 -31.91 17.98
N HIS A 508 23.46 -32.38 18.15
CA HIS A 508 22.72 -32.33 19.42
C HIS A 508 23.47 -32.95 20.63
N PRO A 509 24.25 -34.05 20.52
CA PRO A 509 25.00 -34.60 21.65
C PRO A 509 26.12 -33.67 22.10
N ASN A 510 26.82 -33.06 21.14
CA ASN A 510 27.88 -32.11 21.43
C ASN A 510 27.33 -30.83 22.10
N ARG A 511 26.20 -30.30 21.61
CA ARG A 511 25.55 -29.13 22.21
C ARG A 511 25.12 -29.38 23.66
N ALA A 512 24.57 -30.55 23.93
CA ALA A 512 24.18 -30.94 25.28
C ALA A 512 25.38 -31.07 26.22
N ALA A 513 26.50 -31.64 25.74
CA ALA A 513 27.75 -31.72 26.50
C ALA A 513 28.37 -30.35 26.76
N GLU A 514 28.41 -29.47 25.76
CA GLU A 514 28.86 -28.08 25.91
C GLU A 514 27.99 -27.32 26.92
N SER A 515 26.67 -27.53 26.91
CA SER A 515 25.76 -26.95 27.90
C SER A 515 26.06 -27.46 29.31
N ALA A 516 26.28 -28.76 29.49
CA ALA A 516 26.59 -29.34 30.79
C ALA A 516 27.91 -28.78 31.37
N LEU A 517 28.95 -28.65 30.53
CA LEU A 517 30.21 -28.02 30.91
C LEU A 517 30.02 -26.54 31.27
N ALA A 518 29.23 -25.81 30.48
CA ALA A 518 28.90 -24.41 30.75
C ALA A 518 28.10 -24.24 32.05
N MET A 519 27.18 -25.15 32.39
CA MET A 519 26.46 -25.13 33.68
C MET A 519 27.41 -25.32 34.86
N VAL A 520 28.37 -26.24 34.77
CA VAL A 520 29.39 -26.44 35.81
C VAL A 520 30.27 -25.20 35.97
N ALA A 521 30.69 -24.59 34.87
CA ALA A 521 31.46 -23.35 34.89
C ALA A 521 30.66 -22.18 35.47
N ALA A 522 29.39 -22.03 35.06
CA ALA A 522 28.47 -21.01 35.56
C ALA A 522 28.22 -21.15 37.06
N LEU A 523 28.01 -22.38 37.56
CA LEU A 523 27.86 -22.63 39.00
C LEU A 523 29.16 -22.28 39.75
N SER A 524 30.31 -22.61 39.18
CA SER A 524 31.62 -22.29 39.78
C SER A 524 31.86 -20.78 39.88
N ALA A 525 31.34 -20.00 38.92
CA ALA A 525 31.34 -18.54 39.00
C ALA A 525 30.32 -18.03 40.03
N LEU A 526 29.12 -18.62 40.05
CA LEU A 526 28.03 -18.26 40.96
C LEU A 526 28.42 -18.43 42.44
N ARG A 527 29.12 -19.51 42.78
CA ARG A 527 29.66 -19.75 44.14
C ARG A 527 30.61 -18.66 44.63
N LYS A 528 31.23 -17.89 43.73
CA LYS A 528 32.17 -16.82 44.07
C LYS A 528 31.46 -15.48 44.29
N GLU A 529 30.18 -15.37 43.92
CA GLU A 529 29.39 -14.17 44.08
C GLU A 529 29.06 -13.91 45.55
N LYS A 530 29.23 -12.66 45.99
CA LYS A 530 28.89 -12.26 47.36
C LYS A 530 27.49 -11.67 47.39
N GLY A 531 26.71 -11.99 48.44
CA GLY A 531 25.41 -11.35 48.70
C GLY A 531 24.19 -12.24 48.47
N VAL A 532 24.37 -13.51 48.09
CA VAL A 532 23.29 -14.51 48.02
C VAL A 532 23.61 -15.63 49.01
N GLU A 533 22.78 -15.78 50.04
CA GLU A 533 22.95 -16.78 51.10
C GLU A 533 22.77 -18.21 50.54
N GLY A 534 23.68 -19.12 50.91
CA GLY A 534 23.65 -20.54 50.53
C GLY A 534 24.23 -20.88 49.14
N VAL A 535 24.61 -19.88 48.34
CA VAL A 535 25.09 -20.08 46.96
C VAL A 535 26.45 -20.78 46.88
N ASP A 536 27.30 -20.59 47.89
CA ASP A 536 28.63 -21.16 48.02
C ASP A 536 28.61 -22.67 48.29
N MET A 537 27.52 -23.17 48.87
CA MET A 537 27.33 -24.58 49.21
C MET A 537 26.68 -25.41 48.08
N LEU A 538 26.13 -24.78 47.04
CA LEU A 538 25.41 -25.47 45.97
C LEU A 538 26.34 -26.29 45.08
N ASP A 539 26.16 -27.62 44.96
CA ASP A 539 26.77 -28.46 43.92
C ASP A 539 25.71 -29.00 42.97
N LEU A 540 26.11 -29.54 41.82
CA LEU A 540 25.15 -30.06 40.84
C LEU A 540 25.60 -31.42 40.30
N GLY A 541 24.62 -32.26 39.98
CA GLY A 541 24.79 -33.48 39.19
C GLY A 541 24.08 -33.33 37.84
N ILE A 542 24.68 -33.81 36.76
CA ILE A 542 24.12 -33.79 35.41
C ILE A 542 24.14 -35.19 34.81
N GLY A 543 22.99 -35.63 34.31
CA GLY A 543 22.83 -36.84 33.51
C GLY A 543 22.55 -36.51 32.05
N LEU A 544 23.32 -37.10 31.13
CA LEU A 544 23.18 -36.94 29.69
C LEU A 544 22.90 -38.28 29.00
N ASN A 545 21.87 -38.31 28.16
CA ASN A 545 21.58 -39.46 27.32
C ASN A 545 21.08 -39.03 25.94
N SER A 546 21.53 -39.74 24.89
CA SER A 546 21.08 -39.54 23.51
C SER A 546 20.24 -40.72 23.06
N GLY A 547 19.13 -40.47 22.39
CA GLY A 547 18.32 -41.51 21.77
C GLY A 547 16.94 -41.05 21.31
N GLU A 548 16.22 -41.96 20.66
CA GLU A 548 14.90 -41.70 20.10
C GLU A 548 13.86 -41.46 21.21
N VAL A 549 13.10 -40.37 21.07
CA VAL A 549 11.94 -40.01 21.90
C VAL A 549 10.76 -39.63 21.03
N THR A 550 9.57 -39.58 21.64
CA THR A 550 8.41 -38.92 21.05
C THR A 550 8.38 -37.48 21.55
N ALA A 551 8.51 -36.51 20.63
CA ALA A 551 8.45 -35.08 20.93
C ALA A 551 7.16 -34.46 20.35
N GLY A 552 6.45 -33.65 21.14
CA GLY A 552 5.24 -32.99 20.69
C GLY A 552 4.53 -32.21 21.78
N ASN A 553 3.38 -31.62 21.43
CA ASN A 553 2.51 -30.96 22.40
C ASN A 553 1.72 -32.02 23.16
N LEU A 554 2.00 -32.17 24.46
CA LEU A 554 1.32 -33.12 25.34
C LEU A 554 0.51 -32.37 26.40
N GLY A 555 -0.72 -32.81 26.62
CA GLY A 555 -1.62 -32.19 27.60
C GLY A 555 -3.10 -32.34 27.24
N SER A 556 -3.88 -31.30 27.52
CA SER A 556 -5.31 -31.18 27.22
C SER A 556 -5.59 -29.88 26.46
N ARG A 557 -6.82 -29.68 25.98
CA ARG A 557 -7.24 -28.43 25.34
C ARG A 557 -7.03 -27.17 26.21
N ALA A 558 -6.98 -27.33 27.54
CA ALA A 558 -6.81 -26.22 28.48
C ALA A 558 -5.34 -25.96 28.87
N PHE A 559 -4.45 -26.92 28.65
CA PHE A 559 -3.04 -26.84 29.06
C PHE A 559 -2.20 -27.79 28.21
N MET A 560 -1.19 -27.26 27.50
CA MET A 560 -0.28 -28.04 26.67
C MET A 560 1.15 -27.61 26.91
N ASP A 561 2.05 -28.58 27.05
CA ASP A 561 3.49 -28.39 27.08
C ASP A 561 4.12 -29.08 25.86
N TYR A 562 5.04 -28.40 25.18
CA TYR A 562 5.90 -29.06 24.20
C TYR A 562 6.98 -29.82 24.96
N THR A 563 6.92 -31.16 24.96
CA THR A 563 7.78 -32.01 25.79
C THR A 563 8.16 -33.30 25.08
N ILE A 564 9.05 -34.09 25.70
CA ILE A 564 9.54 -35.36 25.19
C ILE A 564 9.18 -36.52 26.12
N ILE A 565 8.82 -37.68 25.55
CA ILE A 565 8.53 -38.91 26.28
C ILE A 565 9.30 -40.07 25.64
N GLY A 566 9.93 -40.91 26.46
CA GLY A 566 10.58 -42.13 26.02
C GLY A 566 11.49 -42.76 27.08
N ASP A 567 11.96 -43.99 26.83
CA ASP A 567 12.93 -44.66 27.71
C ASP A 567 14.24 -43.84 27.85
N ALA A 568 14.65 -43.16 26.77
CA ALA A 568 15.84 -42.31 26.77
C ALA A 568 15.76 -41.17 27.81
N VAL A 569 14.57 -40.62 28.07
CA VAL A 569 14.33 -39.58 29.09
C VAL A 569 14.58 -40.14 30.49
N ASN A 570 14.04 -41.34 30.76
CA ASN A 570 14.19 -42.01 32.04
C ASN A 570 15.64 -42.39 32.33
N LEU A 571 16.41 -42.79 31.29
CA LEU A 571 17.82 -43.08 31.44
C LEU A 571 18.59 -41.81 31.86
N ALA A 572 18.43 -40.69 31.17
CA ALA A 572 19.09 -39.42 31.54
C ALA A 572 18.85 -39.03 33.00
N SER A 573 17.60 -39.10 33.47
CA SER A 573 17.24 -38.78 34.87
C SER A 573 17.87 -39.74 35.89
N ARG A 574 18.16 -40.99 35.51
CA ARG A 574 18.86 -41.95 36.40
C ARG A 574 20.37 -41.69 36.41
N LEU A 575 20.94 -41.32 35.27
CA LEU A 575 22.36 -40.99 35.17
C LEU A 575 22.73 -39.78 36.03
N GLU A 576 21.83 -38.80 36.10
CA GLU A 576 21.97 -37.66 37.00
C GLU A 576 22.20 -38.14 38.46
N GLY A 577 21.29 -38.95 39.00
CA GLY A 577 21.38 -39.45 40.38
C GLY A 577 22.63 -40.29 40.66
N LEU A 578 23.13 -41.03 39.67
CA LEU A 578 24.36 -41.82 39.80
C LEU A 578 25.61 -40.96 40.04
N ASN A 579 25.60 -39.68 39.69
CA ASN A 579 26.74 -38.81 39.97
C ASN A 579 27.08 -38.81 41.47
N LYS A 580 26.08 -38.92 42.36
CA LYS A 580 26.29 -38.97 43.81
C LYS A 580 27.09 -40.20 44.24
N VAL A 581 26.88 -41.33 43.57
CA VAL A 581 27.57 -42.60 43.86
C VAL A 581 29.02 -42.52 43.39
N TYR A 582 29.25 -42.01 42.19
CA TYR A 582 30.59 -41.93 41.60
C TYR A 582 31.37 -40.69 42.04
N GLY A 583 30.76 -39.73 42.72
CA GLY A 583 31.41 -38.47 43.10
C GLY A 583 31.74 -37.55 41.92
N THR A 584 31.09 -37.75 40.77
CA THR A 584 31.29 -36.97 39.53
C THR A 584 30.31 -35.80 39.45
N ARG A 585 30.41 -34.95 38.41
CA ARG A 585 29.39 -33.91 38.13
C ARG A 585 28.58 -34.15 36.86
N ILE A 586 29.15 -34.78 35.85
CA ILE A 586 28.49 -35.02 34.57
C ILE A 586 28.69 -36.48 34.17
N ILE A 587 27.61 -37.26 34.16
CA ILE A 587 27.60 -38.63 33.62
C ILE A 587 26.83 -38.63 32.31
N ALA A 588 27.43 -39.24 31.30
CA ALA A 588 26.83 -39.49 30.00
C ALA A 588 26.69 -41.00 29.76
N SER A 589 25.63 -41.38 29.05
CA SER A 589 25.50 -42.72 28.47
C SER A 589 26.54 -42.96 27.37
N GLU A 590 26.81 -44.23 27.09
CA GLU A 590 27.56 -44.67 25.91
C GLU A 590 27.06 -44.06 24.59
N SER A 591 25.74 -44.00 24.39
CA SER A 591 25.15 -43.46 23.16
C SER A 591 25.44 -41.97 22.97
N THR A 592 25.57 -41.21 24.07
CA THR A 592 26.03 -39.82 24.01
C THR A 592 27.54 -39.76 23.79
N ALA A 593 28.32 -40.47 24.61
CA ALA A 593 29.78 -40.38 24.61
C ALA A 593 30.41 -40.70 23.25
N HIS A 594 29.91 -41.74 22.56
CA HIS A 594 30.41 -42.13 21.24
C HIS A 594 30.12 -41.11 20.13
N GLN A 595 29.20 -40.18 20.34
CA GLN A 595 28.88 -39.11 19.39
C GLN A 595 29.60 -37.79 19.69
N LEU A 596 30.38 -37.74 20.79
CA LEU A 596 31.10 -36.53 21.15
C LEU A 596 32.37 -36.36 20.30
N PRO A 597 32.69 -35.12 19.90
CA PRO A 597 33.90 -34.86 19.14
C PRO A 597 35.16 -35.03 20.03
N PRO A 598 36.33 -35.34 19.47
CA PRO A 598 37.56 -35.60 20.23
C PRO A 598 38.04 -34.47 21.17
N ARG A 599 37.50 -33.25 20.99
CA ARG A 599 37.79 -32.10 21.87
C ARG A 599 37.12 -32.21 23.24
N ILE A 600 36.09 -33.05 23.40
CA ILE A 600 35.45 -33.31 24.69
C ILE A 600 36.14 -34.50 25.31
N VAL A 601 36.75 -34.29 26.48
CA VAL A 601 37.48 -35.33 27.21
C VAL A 601 36.45 -36.13 28.01
N THR A 602 36.43 -37.44 27.78
CA THR A 602 35.60 -38.40 28.52
C THR A 602 36.46 -39.46 29.17
N ARG A 603 35.95 -40.08 30.25
CA ARG A 603 36.51 -41.32 30.80
C ARG A 603 35.41 -42.34 31.04
N GLU A 604 35.69 -43.61 30.79
CA GLU A 604 34.77 -44.69 31.15
C GLU A 604 34.71 -44.87 32.68
N LEU A 605 33.51 -44.96 33.25
CA LEU A 605 33.30 -45.09 34.70
C LEU A 605 32.95 -46.51 35.12
N ASP A 606 31.92 -47.10 34.51
CA ASP A 606 31.33 -48.38 34.94
C ASP A 606 30.38 -48.93 33.88
N ILE A 607 30.03 -50.21 33.99
CA ILE A 607 28.91 -50.81 33.26
C ILE A 607 27.80 -51.04 34.28
N VAL A 608 26.67 -50.38 34.10
CA VAL A 608 25.60 -50.39 35.09
C VAL A 608 24.30 -50.93 34.54
N ARG A 609 23.52 -51.59 35.39
CA ARG A 609 22.12 -51.89 35.15
C ARG A 609 21.27 -51.01 36.05
N VAL A 610 20.57 -50.07 35.46
CA VAL A 610 19.67 -49.17 36.17
C VAL A 610 18.26 -49.75 36.26
N LYS A 611 17.56 -49.46 37.36
CA LYS A 611 16.20 -49.95 37.62
C LYS A 611 15.28 -49.80 36.41
N GLY A 612 14.70 -50.90 35.93
CA GLY A 612 13.74 -50.89 34.82
C GLY A 612 14.35 -50.97 33.42
N LYS A 613 15.67 -51.15 33.29
CA LYS A 613 16.34 -51.50 32.03
C LYS A 613 16.99 -52.87 32.15
N ALA A 614 16.70 -53.76 31.20
CA ALA A 614 17.27 -55.11 31.20
C ALA A 614 18.74 -55.11 30.75
N ASP A 615 19.07 -54.26 29.79
CA ASP A 615 20.41 -54.13 29.24
C ASP A 615 21.30 -53.26 30.13
N ALA A 616 22.58 -53.64 30.20
CA ALA A 616 23.57 -52.83 30.87
C ALA A 616 23.97 -51.65 29.98
N VAL A 617 24.32 -50.52 30.60
CA VAL A 617 24.74 -49.30 29.92
C VAL A 617 26.12 -48.92 30.44
N THR A 618 27.05 -48.68 29.54
CA THR A 618 28.37 -48.14 29.88
C THR A 618 28.22 -46.65 30.21
N LEU A 619 28.78 -46.24 31.34
CA LEU A 619 28.78 -44.87 31.81
C LEU A 619 30.10 -44.20 31.48
N TYR A 620 30.01 -42.96 31.04
CA TYR A 620 31.16 -42.09 30.83
C TYR A 620 31.01 -40.84 31.68
N GLU A 621 32.11 -40.34 32.24
CA GLU A 621 32.17 -38.98 32.76
C GLU A 621 32.56 -38.03 31.64
N ILE A 622 31.92 -36.86 31.58
CA ILE A 622 32.41 -35.73 30.78
C ILE A 622 33.30 -34.87 31.67
N CYS A 623 34.60 -34.90 31.41
CA CYS A 623 35.60 -34.28 32.29
C CYS A 623 35.90 -32.82 31.97
N GLY A 624 35.66 -32.40 30.72
CA GLY A 624 36.01 -31.06 30.26
C GLY A 624 36.33 -31.04 28.77
N THR A 625 36.90 -29.93 28.31
CA THR A 625 37.47 -29.84 26.96
C THR A 625 38.97 -30.13 27.00
N THR A 626 39.56 -30.51 25.86
CA THR A 626 41.01 -30.72 25.74
C THR A 626 41.84 -29.48 26.05
N SER A 627 41.25 -28.28 25.99
CA SER A 627 41.88 -27.02 26.40
C SER A 627 41.83 -26.78 27.90
N ASP A 628 40.80 -27.29 28.59
CA ASP A 628 40.57 -27.03 30.02
C ASP A 628 41.22 -28.10 30.92
N VAL A 629 41.36 -29.32 30.43
CA VAL A 629 41.88 -30.45 31.20
C VAL A 629 43.40 -30.61 30.94
N PRO A 630 44.26 -30.49 31.97
CA PRO A 630 45.70 -30.65 31.80
C PRO A 630 46.07 -32.06 31.30
N PRO A 631 47.11 -32.22 30.44
CA PRO A 631 47.53 -33.53 29.93
C PRO A 631 47.83 -34.56 31.03
N ALA A 632 48.38 -34.12 32.17
CA ALA A 632 48.67 -34.99 33.31
C ALA A 632 47.41 -35.63 33.94
N ILE A 633 46.27 -34.93 33.87
CA ILE A 633 44.95 -35.40 34.34
C ILE A 633 44.34 -36.36 33.31
N ILE A 634 44.47 -36.06 32.01
CA ILE A 634 44.05 -36.96 30.92
C ILE A 634 44.78 -38.32 31.04
N ASP A 635 46.08 -38.31 31.33
CA ASP A 635 46.83 -39.53 31.59
C ASP A 635 46.35 -40.27 32.84
N GLY A 636 45.90 -39.55 33.87
CA GLY A 636 45.27 -40.15 35.05
C GLY A 636 43.96 -40.87 34.70
N TYR A 637 43.16 -40.31 33.80
CA TYR A 637 41.95 -40.98 33.30
C TYR A 637 42.26 -42.23 32.48
N ARG A 638 43.32 -42.24 31.66
CA ARG A 638 43.78 -43.46 30.98
C ARG A 638 44.26 -44.53 31.96
N GLN A 639 44.93 -44.12 33.04
CA GLN A 639 45.34 -45.04 34.11
C GLN A 639 44.12 -45.63 34.84
N PHE A 640 43.05 -44.84 35.01
CA PHE A 640 41.77 -45.32 35.55
C PHE A 640 41.16 -46.43 34.68
N GLU A 641 41.14 -46.26 33.36
CA GLU A 641 40.60 -47.28 32.43
C GLU A 641 41.41 -48.59 32.50
N ASN A 642 42.72 -48.51 32.65
CA ASN A 642 43.56 -49.69 32.88
C ASN A 642 43.24 -50.36 34.23
N ALA A 643 43.02 -49.58 35.30
CA ALA A 643 42.60 -50.10 36.60
C ALA A 643 41.22 -50.77 36.52
N LEU A 644 40.29 -50.21 35.73
CA LEU A 644 38.97 -50.79 35.47
C LEU A 644 39.07 -52.13 34.73
N HIS A 645 40.01 -52.27 33.78
CA HIS A 645 40.27 -53.54 33.11
C HIS A 645 40.78 -54.62 34.09
N LEU A 646 41.72 -54.29 34.98
CA LEU A 646 42.20 -55.21 36.02
C LEU A 646 41.08 -55.62 36.98
N TYR A 647 40.22 -54.67 37.36
CA TYR A 647 39.04 -54.93 38.20
C TYR A 647 38.05 -55.89 37.52
N ARG A 648 37.81 -55.73 36.21
CA ARG A 648 36.93 -56.62 35.43
C ARG A 648 37.47 -58.04 35.33
N ASN A 649 38.79 -58.20 35.29
CA ASN A 649 39.46 -59.49 35.31
C ASN A 649 39.60 -60.10 36.72
N GLN A 650 39.08 -59.44 37.75
CA GLN A 650 39.16 -59.87 39.16
C GLN A 650 40.61 -59.91 39.71
N GLU A 651 41.51 -59.12 39.13
CA GLU A 651 42.89 -58.96 39.60
C GLU A 651 42.94 -57.94 40.76
N TRP A 652 42.34 -58.30 41.91
CA TRP A 652 42.02 -57.37 43.00
C TRP A 652 43.21 -56.54 43.52
N ASP A 653 44.36 -57.16 43.75
CA ASP A 653 45.53 -56.48 44.31
C ASP A 653 46.15 -55.47 43.33
N ALA A 654 46.20 -55.86 42.05
CA ALA A 654 46.69 -54.99 40.97
C ALA A 654 45.70 -53.84 40.72
N ALA A 655 44.40 -54.12 40.71
CA ALA A 655 43.35 -53.13 40.54
C ALA A 655 43.34 -52.10 41.70
N GLU A 656 43.40 -52.56 42.96
CA GLU A 656 43.40 -51.67 44.12
C GLU A 656 44.63 -50.74 44.10
N THR A 657 45.81 -51.29 43.82
CA THR A 657 47.05 -50.50 43.70
C THR A 657 46.94 -49.47 42.58
N ALA A 658 46.39 -49.85 41.43
CA ALA A 658 46.21 -48.94 40.29
C ALA A 658 45.20 -47.82 40.62
N PHE A 659 44.08 -48.12 41.28
CA PHE A 659 43.11 -47.09 41.70
C PHE A 659 43.69 -46.14 42.76
N GLN A 660 44.50 -46.63 43.71
CA GLN A 660 45.17 -45.76 44.69
C GLN A 660 46.15 -44.79 44.03
N GLN A 661 46.87 -45.25 42.99
CA GLN A 661 47.76 -44.40 42.19
C GLN A 661 46.97 -43.32 41.43
N VAL A 662 45.83 -43.69 40.83
CA VAL A 662 44.94 -42.75 40.15
C VAL A 662 44.38 -41.72 41.13
N GLU A 663 43.86 -42.15 42.27
CA GLU A 663 43.32 -41.27 43.31
C GLU A 663 44.38 -40.25 43.79
N THR A 664 45.60 -40.72 44.03
CA THR A 664 46.73 -39.85 44.42
C THR A 664 47.07 -38.84 43.31
N ARG A 665 47.13 -39.30 42.05
CA ARG A 665 47.48 -38.46 40.89
C ARG A 665 46.45 -37.39 40.60
N LEU A 666 45.17 -37.72 40.75
CA LEU A 666 44.06 -36.81 40.49
C LEU A 666 43.77 -35.89 41.68
N GLY A 667 44.44 -36.08 42.83
CA GLY A 667 44.27 -35.24 44.02
C GLY A 667 42.96 -35.52 44.76
N GLY A 668 42.53 -36.79 44.76
CA GLY A 668 41.21 -37.24 45.21
C GLY A 668 40.28 -37.50 44.03
N ASP A 669 39.79 -38.74 43.90
CA ASP A 669 38.94 -39.17 42.78
C ASP A 669 37.80 -40.07 43.26
N GLY A 670 36.57 -39.58 43.14
CA GLY A 670 35.37 -40.28 43.58
C GLY A 670 35.23 -41.69 42.99
N PRO A 671 35.38 -41.88 41.67
CA PRO A 671 35.31 -43.20 41.06
C PRO A 671 36.40 -44.16 41.57
N SER A 672 37.65 -43.71 41.69
CA SER A 672 38.75 -44.54 42.20
C SER A 672 38.49 -45.00 43.64
N ALA A 673 38.07 -44.08 44.52
CA ALA A 673 37.73 -44.39 45.90
C ALA A 673 36.57 -45.41 46.00
N LEU A 674 35.55 -45.26 45.14
CA LEU A 674 34.42 -46.19 45.06
C LEU A 674 34.90 -47.59 44.66
N TYR A 675 35.79 -47.72 43.68
CA TYR A 675 36.31 -49.02 43.27
C TYR A 675 37.21 -49.67 44.33
N ILE A 676 38.04 -48.90 45.04
CA ILE A 676 38.82 -49.41 46.18
C ILE A 676 37.88 -50.01 47.23
N GLN A 677 36.80 -49.28 47.58
CA GLN A 677 35.79 -49.78 48.52
C GLN A 677 35.08 -51.04 48.01
N ARG A 678 34.75 -51.10 46.72
CA ARG A 678 34.14 -52.29 46.10
C ARG A 678 35.07 -53.50 46.13
N ILE A 679 36.35 -53.32 45.83
CA ILE A 679 37.35 -54.39 45.88
C ILE A 679 37.44 -54.97 47.30
N GLN A 680 37.50 -54.12 48.32
CA GLN A 680 37.48 -54.56 49.72
C GLN A 680 36.23 -55.40 50.03
N ARG A 681 35.06 -54.94 49.59
CA ARG A 681 33.81 -55.69 49.75
C ARG A 681 33.81 -57.03 49.00
N PHE A 682 34.38 -57.09 47.80
CA PHE A 682 34.46 -58.33 47.02
C PHE A 682 35.49 -59.33 47.56
N ARG A 683 36.50 -58.87 48.31
CA ARG A 683 37.38 -59.78 49.07
C ARG A 683 36.60 -60.49 50.18
N ASP A 684 35.75 -59.77 50.90
CA ASP A 684 34.91 -60.35 51.94
C ASP A 684 33.76 -61.19 51.37
N HIS A 685 33.24 -60.80 50.20
CA HIS A 685 32.09 -61.43 49.53
C HIS A 685 32.36 -61.59 48.03
N PRO A 686 32.99 -62.69 47.59
CA PRO A 686 33.36 -62.90 46.19
C PRO A 686 32.17 -62.81 45.23
N PRO A 687 32.35 -62.26 44.01
CA PRO A 687 31.29 -62.18 43.04
C PRO A 687 30.82 -63.57 42.58
N PRO A 688 29.55 -63.72 42.16
CA PRO A 688 29.01 -65.00 41.71
C PRO A 688 29.73 -65.51 40.44
N LYS A 689 29.74 -66.84 40.23
CA LYS A 689 30.26 -67.45 38.99
C LYS A 689 29.51 -66.88 37.78
N GLY A 690 30.24 -66.31 36.81
CA GLY A 690 29.67 -65.65 35.63
C GLY A 690 29.40 -64.15 35.81
N TRP A 691 30.00 -63.49 36.80
CA TRP A 691 29.90 -62.05 36.96
C TRP A 691 30.57 -61.29 35.80
N HIS A 692 29.83 -60.39 35.16
CA HIS A 692 30.26 -59.60 34.00
C HIS A 692 30.62 -58.15 34.35
N ALA A 693 31.09 -57.89 35.58
CA ALA A 693 31.42 -56.56 36.07
C ALA A 693 30.29 -55.51 35.93
N VAL A 694 29.03 -55.96 35.93
CA VAL A 694 27.87 -55.07 35.86
C VAL A 694 27.41 -54.70 37.27
N THR A 695 27.38 -53.41 37.57
CA THR A 695 26.82 -52.90 38.83
C THR A 695 25.31 -52.70 38.69
N THR A 696 24.51 -53.33 39.55
CA THR A 696 23.04 -53.18 39.51
C THR A 696 22.57 -52.17 40.55
N PHE A 697 21.85 -51.14 40.11
CA PHE A 697 21.23 -50.13 40.97
C PHE A 697 19.71 -50.35 41.04
N SER A 698 19.22 -50.72 42.23
CA SER A 698 17.79 -50.99 42.50
C SER A 698 17.01 -49.75 42.94
N GLN A 699 17.70 -48.67 43.28
CA GLN A 699 17.14 -47.37 43.65
C GLN A 699 17.68 -46.30 42.71
N LYS A 700 16.96 -45.17 42.66
CA LYS A 700 17.34 -44.00 41.89
C LYS A 700 18.50 -43.28 42.57
#